data_AF-A0A1U7UN63-F1
#
_entry.id   AF-A0A1U7UN63-F1
#
_cell.length_a   1.000
_cell.length_b   1.000
_cell.length_c   1.000
_cell.angle_alpha   90.00
_cell.angle_beta   90.00
_cell.angle_gamma   90.00
#
_symmetry.space_group_name_H-M   'P 1'
#
loop_
_entity.id
_entity.type
_entity.pdbx_description
1 polymer ?
#
loop_
_entity_poly.entity_id
_entity_poly.type
_entity_poly.pdbx_seq_one_letter_code
_entity_poly.pdbx_strand_id
1 'polypeptide(L)'
;MENFILYEEIGRGSKTVVYKGRRKGTINFVAILCTDKCKRPEITNWVRLTHEIKHKNIVTFHEWYETSNHLWLVVELCTGGSLETVIAQDESLPEDVVREFGIDLITGLHHLHKLGILFCDISPRKILLEGPGTLKFSNFCLAKVEGENLEEFFALVAAEEGGGDSGENVLKKSMKNRVKGSPIYTAPEIVRGTDFSITSDLWSLGCLLYEMFSGKPPFFSESLPELTQKILYEDPLPPIPKDSSLPKASSDFINLLDGLLQRDPQKRLTWTGLLQHSFWKNAFTREDQESGTVDFSFSRNMMECSGPQDSKELLQNPQSGQAKGLKSGQWLSHSFRLENPTDFRPKSSLGGQLNESMFLLSSRPTPRTSTAVGLSPDENVTQNSPQKTSPLTKITGRHLSQQDLESKMQELIYTDSDLVITPIIDNPKIMKQPPIKFDPKILHLPANSVDKLLFLKDQDWNDFLQQVCSQIDSTEKSMGASRAKLNLLCYLCVAAGHQEVATRLLHSPLFQLLIQHLRIAPNWDIRAKVARVIGLLASHTTELQENTPVIEAIALLTELIRENFRNSKLKQCLLPTLGELLYLVATQELKKKNPRECWAVPLAAYTVLMRCLREGEERVVNHMAAKIIENVCTTFSAHAQGFITGEIGPVLWYLFRHSTVDSLRITAISALCRITRHSPTAFQNVIEKVGLNTVINSLASAICKVQQYMLTLFTAMLSCGIHLQRLIQEKDFVSTIIRLLDSPSTCIRAKAFLVLLYILIYNREMLLLSCQARLVMYIERDSRKTTPGKEQQSGNEYLSKCLDLLIRHIVQELPRILGDILNALANVSGRKHPSTVQVKQLKMCLPLMPVVLHLVTSQVFRPQVVTEEFLFSYGTILSHIKSIDSGETNIDGAIGLTASEEFIKITLSTFEAIIQYPILLKDYRSTVVDYILPPLVSLVQSQNVEWRLFSLRLLSETTSLLVNQEFGDDEEDANVDSDSSLLALIRDVLLPQ
;
A
#
# COMPACT_ATOMS: atom_id res chain seq x y z
N MET A 1 2.04 -11.97 -6.36
CA MET A 1 1.41 -10.87 -5.61
C MET A 1 0.56 -9.91 -6.43
N GLU A 2 0.95 -9.49 -7.64
CA GLU A 2 0.22 -8.46 -8.41
C GLU A 2 -1.27 -8.76 -8.65
N ASN A 3 -1.67 -10.03 -8.66
CA ASN A 3 -3.03 -10.51 -8.81
C ASN A 3 -3.94 -10.24 -7.59
N PHE A 4 -3.44 -9.63 -6.50
CA PHE A 4 -4.19 -9.39 -5.27
C PHE A 4 -4.28 -7.91 -4.93
N ILE A 5 -5.37 -7.54 -4.26
CA ILE A 5 -5.54 -6.29 -3.53
C ILE A 5 -5.37 -6.61 -2.04
N LEU A 6 -4.56 -5.83 -1.33
CA LEU A 6 -4.43 -5.90 0.13
C LEU A 6 -5.31 -4.83 0.77
N TYR A 7 -5.92 -5.16 1.90
CA TYR A 7 -6.80 -4.30 2.70
C TYR A 7 -6.19 -4.14 4.12
N GLU A 8 -6.99 -4.24 5.16
CA GLU A 8 -6.56 -4.13 6.56
C GLU A 8 -5.60 -5.24 7.00
N GLU A 9 -4.74 -4.92 7.97
CA GLU A 9 -4.01 -5.90 8.78
C GLU A 9 -5.00 -6.58 9.74
N ILE A 10 -5.07 -7.91 9.68
CA ILE A 10 -5.97 -8.75 10.49
C ILE A 10 -5.23 -9.57 11.55
N GLY A 11 -3.90 -9.62 11.51
CA GLY A 11 -3.11 -10.34 12.51
C GLY A 11 -1.60 -10.09 12.39
N ARG A 12 -0.87 -10.32 13.48
CA ARG A 12 0.59 -10.11 13.56
C ARG A 12 1.27 -11.18 14.40
N GLY A 13 2.48 -11.55 13.99
CA GLY A 13 3.39 -12.41 14.75
C GLY A 13 4.84 -11.96 14.59
N SER A 14 5.76 -12.66 15.26
CA SER A 14 7.20 -12.40 15.10
C SER A 14 7.58 -12.50 13.61
N LYS A 15 8.11 -11.41 13.04
CA LYS A 15 8.49 -11.28 11.62
C LYS A 15 7.40 -11.58 10.57
N THR A 16 6.11 -11.58 10.94
CA THR A 16 5.00 -11.91 10.02
C THR A 16 3.80 -11.00 10.25
N VAL A 17 3.19 -10.49 9.18
CA VAL A 17 1.97 -9.68 9.20
C VAL A 17 0.94 -10.30 8.27
N VAL A 18 -0.30 -10.42 8.73
CA VAL A 18 -1.41 -11.03 7.99
C VAL A 18 -2.37 -9.92 7.55
N TYR A 19 -2.60 -9.82 6.25
CA TYR A 19 -3.53 -8.89 5.64
C TYR A 19 -4.77 -9.62 5.14
N LYS A 20 -5.92 -8.95 5.21
CA LYS A 20 -7.05 -9.32 4.36
C LYS A 20 -6.72 -8.95 2.93
N GLY A 21 -7.06 -9.82 1.99
CA GLY A 21 -6.86 -9.60 0.57
C GLY A 21 -8.06 -10.01 -0.27
N ARG A 22 -8.04 -9.65 -1.55
CA ARG A 22 -8.98 -10.12 -2.58
C ARG A 22 -8.25 -10.39 -3.88
N ARG A 23 -8.56 -11.50 -4.56
CA ARG A 23 -8.01 -11.79 -5.90
C ARG A 23 -8.67 -10.86 -6.93
N LYS A 24 -7.86 -10.08 -7.66
CA LYS A 24 -8.32 -9.16 -8.72
C LYS A 24 -9.13 -9.91 -9.78
N GLY A 25 -10.14 -9.24 -10.33
CA GLY A 25 -11.12 -9.86 -11.24
C GLY A 25 -12.16 -10.76 -10.56
N THR A 26 -12.08 -10.98 -9.24
CA THR A 26 -13.03 -11.85 -8.50
C THR A 26 -13.54 -11.16 -7.22
N ILE A 27 -14.59 -11.70 -6.61
CA ILE A 27 -15.05 -11.32 -5.27
C ILE A 27 -14.38 -12.14 -4.14
N ASN A 28 -13.45 -13.04 -4.49
CA ASN A 28 -12.89 -14.01 -3.56
C ASN A 28 -11.89 -13.33 -2.61
N PHE A 29 -12.27 -13.23 -1.34
CA PHE A 29 -11.41 -12.74 -0.26
C PHE A 29 -10.50 -13.86 0.27
N VAL A 30 -9.31 -13.48 0.73
CA VAL A 30 -8.22 -14.36 1.14
C VAL A 30 -7.44 -13.75 2.31
N ALA A 31 -6.75 -14.57 3.10
CA ALA A 31 -5.72 -14.10 4.02
C ALA A 31 -4.35 -14.13 3.33
N ILE A 32 -3.58 -13.05 3.47
CA ILE A 32 -2.27 -12.88 2.84
C ILE A 32 -1.23 -12.67 3.96
N LEU A 33 -0.45 -13.72 4.23
CA LEU A 33 0.64 -13.69 5.21
C LEU A 33 1.90 -13.15 4.51
N CYS A 34 2.33 -11.96 4.89
CA CYS A 34 3.63 -11.39 4.52
C CYS A 34 4.66 -11.74 5.60
N THR A 35 5.80 -12.33 5.22
CA THR A 35 6.85 -12.69 6.18
C THR A 35 8.26 -12.39 5.65
N ASP A 36 9.17 -12.12 6.58
CA ASP A 36 10.62 -12.08 6.34
C ASP A 36 11.12 -13.38 5.67
N LYS A 37 11.98 -13.27 4.66
CA LYS A 37 12.57 -14.42 3.95
C LYS A 37 13.29 -15.40 4.86
N CYS A 38 13.81 -14.97 6.01
CA CYS A 38 14.43 -15.87 6.97
C CYS A 38 13.47 -16.92 7.55
N LYS A 39 12.18 -16.90 7.19
CA LYS A 39 11.19 -17.96 7.45
C LYS A 39 10.91 -18.91 6.27
N ARG A 40 11.78 -18.99 5.25
CA ARG A 40 11.60 -19.94 4.13
C ARG A 40 11.36 -21.37 4.61
N PRO A 41 12.12 -21.95 5.56
CA PRO A 41 11.86 -23.31 6.07
C PRO A 41 10.44 -23.50 6.59
N GLU A 42 9.96 -22.59 7.43
CA GLU A 42 8.64 -22.63 8.04
C GLU A 42 7.50 -22.49 7.01
N ILE A 43 7.68 -21.65 5.98
CA ILE A 43 6.67 -21.45 4.92
C ILE A 43 6.68 -22.60 3.92
N THR A 44 7.84 -23.06 3.45
CA THR A 44 7.94 -24.23 2.56
C THR A 44 7.38 -25.49 3.24
N ASN A 45 7.58 -25.64 4.55
CA ASN A 45 6.98 -26.73 5.32
C ASN A 45 5.45 -26.68 5.34
N TRP A 46 4.86 -25.50 5.56
CA TRP A 46 3.40 -25.33 5.46
C TRP A 46 2.92 -25.66 4.04
N VAL A 47 3.52 -25.06 3.01
CA VAL A 47 3.09 -25.22 1.62
C VAL A 47 3.11 -26.69 1.18
N ARG A 48 4.20 -27.45 1.40
CA ARG A 48 4.26 -28.86 0.98
C ARG A 48 3.20 -29.74 1.66
N LEU A 49 2.83 -29.43 2.90
CA LEU A 49 1.88 -30.23 3.69
C LEU A 49 0.43 -29.91 3.33
N THR A 50 0.11 -28.65 2.99
CA THR A 50 -1.29 -28.24 2.74
C THR A 50 -1.62 -27.97 1.26
N HIS A 51 -0.69 -28.14 0.32
CA HIS A 51 -0.90 -27.83 -1.10
C HIS A 51 -2.14 -28.51 -1.70
N GLU A 52 -2.37 -29.77 -1.35
CA GLU A 52 -3.42 -30.62 -1.93
C GLU A 52 -4.60 -30.85 -0.98
N ILE A 53 -4.49 -30.43 0.29
CA ILE A 53 -5.52 -30.63 1.31
C ILE A 53 -6.70 -29.69 1.07
N LYS A 54 -7.90 -30.28 0.97
CA LYS A 54 -9.19 -29.57 0.89
C LYS A 54 -10.14 -30.21 1.90
N HIS A 55 -10.35 -29.56 3.03
CA HIS A 55 -11.16 -30.09 4.12
C HIS A 55 -11.79 -28.95 4.93
N LYS A 56 -13.07 -29.08 5.33
CA LYS A 56 -13.83 -27.98 5.96
C LYS A 56 -13.16 -27.39 7.21
N ASN A 57 -12.40 -28.20 7.95
CA ASN A 57 -11.72 -27.82 9.20
C ASN A 57 -10.21 -27.54 9.02
N ILE A 58 -9.73 -27.30 7.81
CA ILE A 58 -8.32 -26.98 7.55
C ILE A 58 -8.28 -25.75 6.64
N VAL A 59 -7.47 -24.75 7.01
CA VAL A 59 -7.32 -23.52 6.22
C VAL A 59 -6.73 -23.84 4.85
N THR A 60 -7.52 -23.63 3.81
CA THR A 60 -7.20 -24.00 2.43
C THR A 60 -6.04 -23.17 1.88
N PHE A 61 -5.03 -23.86 1.32
CA PHE A 61 -3.95 -23.21 0.57
C PHE A 61 -4.46 -22.69 -0.79
N HIS A 62 -3.90 -21.57 -1.27
CA HIS A 62 -4.20 -21.06 -2.60
C HIS A 62 -2.94 -20.86 -3.45
N GLU A 63 -2.07 -19.94 -3.06
CA GLU A 63 -0.89 -19.55 -3.83
C GLU A 63 0.22 -19.05 -2.89
N TRP A 64 1.46 -19.07 -3.34
CA TRP A 64 2.56 -18.40 -2.64
C TRP A 64 3.53 -17.74 -3.62
N TYR A 65 4.19 -16.70 -3.14
CA TYR A 65 5.04 -15.82 -3.94
C TYR A 65 6.26 -15.36 -3.15
N GLU A 66 7.29 -14.97 -3.89
CA GLU A 66 8.47 -14.31 -3.36
C GLU A 66 8.62 -12.93 -4.01
N THR A 67 9.00 -11.94 -3.21
CA THR A 67 9.47 -10.63 -3.70
C THR A 67 10.91 -10.40 -3.20
N SER A 68 11.51 -9.24 -3.51
CA SER A 68 12.89 -8.94 -3.13
C SER A 68 13.18 -9.17 -1.64
N ASN A 69 12.25 -8.79 -0.76
CA ASN A 69 12.48 -8.71 0.68
C ASN A 69 11.56 -9.64 1.52
N HIS A 70 10.52 -10.24 0.92
CA HIS A 70 9.49 -10.98 1.67
C HIS A 70 9.00 -12.23 0.92
N LEU A 71 8.60 -13.23 1.69
CA LEU A 71 7.75 -14.34 1.24
C LEU A 71 6.28 -14.01 1.53
N TRP A 72 5.40 -14.48 0.66
CA TRP A 72 3.97 -14.22 0.73
C TRP A 72 3.19 -15.53 0.57
N LEU A 73 2.42 -15.90 1.58
CA LEU A 73 1.57 -17.08 1.59
C LEU A 73 0.10 -16.65 1.54
N VAL A 74 -0.64 -17.11 0.53
CA VAL A 74 -2.06 -16.79 0.31
C VAL A 74 -2.90 -18.02 0.63
N VAL A 75 -3.82 -17.84 1.57
CA VAL A 75 -4.71 -18.89 2.08
C VAL A 75 -6.14 -18.35 2.26
N GLU A 76 -7.05 -19.23 2.63
CA GLU A 76 -8.44 -18.94 2.99
C GLU A 76 -8.59 -17.90 4.12
N LEU A 77 -9.66 -17.10 4.09
CA LEU A 77 -9.93 -16.04 5.07
C LEU A 77 -10.93 -16.46 6.14
N CYS A 78 -10.44 -16.92 7.29
CA CYS A 78 -11.28 -17.10 8.49
C CYS A 78 -11.59 -15.74 9.14
N THR A 79 -12.85 -15.33 9.18
CA THR A 79 -13.29 -14.00 9.63
C THR A 79 -13.67 -13.91 11.12
N GLY A 80 -13.88 -15.04 11.80
CA GLY A 80 -14.29 -15.10 13.21
C GLY A 80 -13.15 -14.92 14.23
N GLY A 81 -11.91 -14.72 13.78
CA GLY A 81 -10.74 -14.60 14.65
C GLY A 81 -10.17 -15.94 15.09
N SER A 82 -9.37 -15.94 16.17
CA SER A 82 -8.78 -17.15 16.75
C SER A 82 -9.61 -17.69 17.92
N LEU A 83 -9.54 -19.01 18.16
CA LEU A 83 -10.15 -19.64 19.33
C LEU A 83 -9.58 -19.08 20.65
N GLU A 84 -8.30 -18.68 20.66
CA GLU A 84 -7.66 -17.87 21.72
C GLU A 84 -8.45 -16.60 22.05
N THR A 85 -8.95 -15.91 21.03
CA THR A 85 -9.71 -14.67 21.19
C THR A 85 -11.11 -14.94 21.76
N VAL A 86 -11.73 -16.06 21.39
CA VAL A 86 -13.06 -16.49 21.87
C VAL A 86 -12.99 -16.87 23.36
N ILE A 87 -12.06 -17.75 23.75
CA ILE A 87 -11.87 -18.17 25.15
C ILE A 87 -11.49 -16.97 26.05
N ALA A 88 -10.78 -15.98 25.51
CA ALA A 88 -10.45 -14.74 26.20
C ALA A 88 -11.61 -13.72 26.30
N GLN A 89 -12.68 -13.87 25.52
CA GLN A 89 -13.86 -12.99 25.55
C GLN A 89 -15.00 -13.56 26.39
N ASP A 90 -15.30 -14.84 26.22
CA ASP A 90 -16.40 -15.53 26.93
C ASP A 90 -15.97 -16.07 28.32
N GLU A 91 -14.68 -15.93 28.64
CA GLU A 91 -13.97 -16.45 29.82
C GLU A 91 -13.95 -17.98 30.00
N SER A 92 -15.02 -18.70 29.63
CA SER A 92 -15.19 -20.15 29.66
C SER A 92 -16.42 -20.56 28.83
N LEU A 93 -16.30 -21.58 27.97
CA LEU A 93 -17.38 -21.97 27.04
C LEU A 93 -18.32 -23.05 27.62
N PRO A 94 -19.65 -22.97 27.37
CA PRO A 94 -20.61 -24.00 27.77
C PRO A 94 -20.30 -25.37 27.15
N GLU A 95 -20.58 -26.46 27.88
CA GLU A 95 -20.18 -27.82 27.46
C GLU A 95 -20.69 -28.21 26.05
N ASP A 96 -21.92 -27.84 25.67
CA ASP A 96 -22.43 -28.15 24.33
C ASP A 96 -21.74 -27.34 23.21
N VAL A 97 -21.22 -26.14 23.49
CA VAL A 97 -20.35 -25.39 22.55
C VAL A 97 -18.97 -26.05 22.46
N VAL A 98 -18.42 -26.49 23.59
CA VAL A 98 -17.18 -27.29 23.63
C VAL A 98 -17.33 -28.60 22.86
N ARG A 99 -18.52 -29.20 22.86
CA ARG A 99 -18.88 -30.39 22.08
C ARG A 99 -18.92 -30.10 20.58
N GLU A 100 -19.59 -29.02 20.16
CA GLU A 100 -19.68 -28.60 18.75
C GLU A 100 -18.30 -28.26 18.17
N PHE A 101 -17.54 -27.41 18.86
CA PHE A 101 -16.16 -27.06 18.50
C PHE A 101 -15.22 -28.27 18.56
N GLY A 102 -15.40 -29.17 19.53
CA GLY A 102 -14.66 -30.42 19.63
C GLY A 102 -14.88 -31.37 18.45
N ILE A 103 -16.10 -31.40 17.88
CA ILE A 103 -16.41 -32.19 16.68
C ILE A 103 -15.61 -31.70 15.47
N ASP A 104 -15.54 -30.39 15.24
CA ASP A 104 -14.76 -29.80 14.16
C ASP A 104 -13.25 -30.02 14.34
N LEU A 105 -12.73 -29.87 15.56
CA LEU A 105 -11.33 -30.16 15.88
C LEU A 105 -10.97 -31.63 15.62
N ILE A 106 -11.83 -32.57 16.03
CA ILE A 106 -11.66 -34.00 15.75
C ILE A 106 -11.70 -34.28 14.26
N THR A 107 -12.67 -33.71 13.54
CA THR A 107 -12.85 -33.97 12.10
C THR A 107 -11.62 -33.48 11.31
N GLY A 108 -11.08 -32.31 11.65
CA GLY A 108 -9.83 -31.79 11.07
C GLY A 108 -8.59 -32.62 11.41
N LEU A 109 -8.38 -32.94 12.69
CA LEU A 109 -7.20 -33.67 13.16
C LEU A 109 -7.19 -35.13 12.69
N HIS A 110 -8.37 -35.77 12.61
CA HIS A 110 -8.51 -37.13 12.07
C HIS A 110 -8.19 -37.19 10.57
N HIS A 111 -8.54 -36.15 9.81
CA HIS A 111 -8.14 -36.02 8.40
C HIS A 111 -6.62 -35.88 8.25
N LEU A 112 -5.96 -35.06 9.08
CA LEU A 112 -4.49 -34.92 9.08
C LEU A 112 -3.78 -36.24 9.43
N HIS A 113 -4.21 -36.91 10.51
CA HIS A 113 -3.63 -38.20 10.91
C HIS A 113 -3.89 -39.31 9.87
N LYS A 114 -5.01 -39.28 9.13
CA LYS A 114 -5.25 -40.18 7.98
C LYS A 114 -4.28 -39.95 6.81
N LEU A 115 -3.71 -38.75 6.68
CA LEU A 115 -2.66 -38.42 5.71
C LEU A 115 -1.24 -38.65 6.25
N GLY A 116 -1.10 -39.13 7.49
CA GLY A 116 0.21 -39.29 8.16
C GLY A 116 0.85 -37.97 8.61
N ILE A 117 0.09 -36.88 8.68
CA ILE A 117 0.56 -35.55 9.04
C ILE A 117 0.21 -35.27 10.51
N LEU A 118 1.24 -35.04 11.32
CA LEU A 118 1.13 -34.57 12.71
C LEU A 118 1.12 -33.04 12.73
N PHE A 119 0.30 -32.42 13.59
CA PHE A 119 0.20 -30.97 13.74
C PHE A 119 1.22 -30.40 14.74
N CYS A 120 1.60 -31.19 15.76
CA CYS A 120 2.70 -30.96 16.73
C CYS A 120 2.63 -29.70 17.63
N ASP A 121 1.74 -28.74 17.35
CA ASP A 121 1.64 -27.47 18.08
C ASP A 121 0.17 -27.00 18.16
N ILE A 122 -0.73 -27.91 18.55
CA ILE A 122 -2.15 -27.61 18.75
C ILE A 122 -2.27 -26.61 19.91
N SER A 123 -2.88 -25.46 19.64
CA SER A 123 -3.08 -24.38 20.60
C SER A 123 -4.21 -23.45 20.14
N PRO A 124 -4.93 -22.74 21.04
CA PRO A 124 -6.07 -21.89 20.67
C PRO A 124 -5.72 -20.79 19.64
N ARG A 125 -4.45 -20.38 19.59
CA ARG A 125 -3.93 -19.35 18.69
C ARG A 125 -3.76 -19.85 17.24
N LYS A 126 -3.73 -21.17 17.03
CA LYS A 126 -3.54 -21.84 15.73
C LYS A 126 -4.81 -22.48 15.17
N ILE A 127 -5.95 -22.24 15.83
CA ILE A 127 -7.29 -22.56 15.35
C ILE A 127 -8.02 -21.24 15.09
N LEU A 128 -8.61 -21.10 13.91
CA LEU A 128 -9.42 -19.93 13.52
C LEU A 128 -10.89 -20.32 13.32
N LEU A 129 -11.78 -19.35 13.48
CA LEU A 129 -13.22 -19.49 13.22
C LEU A 129 -13.59 -18.93 11.83
N GLU A 130 -14.35 -19.70 11.05
CA GLU A 130 -15.12 -19.19 9.91
C GLU A 130 -16.60 -19.06 10.29
N GLY A 131 -17.19 -17.91 9.93
CA GLY A 131 -18.61 -17.64 10.21
C GLY A 131 -18.90 -17.67 11.72
N PRO A 132 -20.11 -18.14 12.13
CA PRO A 132 -20.52 -18.16 13.52
C PRO A 132 -20.02 -19.38 14.33
N GLY A 133 -19.22 -20.30 13.76
CA GLY A 133 -18.79 -21.48 14.54
C GLY A 133 -17.85 -22.51 13.92
N THR A 134 -17.52 -22.49 12.62
CA THR A 134 -16.68 -23.56 12.04
C THR A 134 -15.20 -23.37 12.38
N LEU A 135 -14.60 -24.33 13.10
CA LEU A 135 -13.18 -24.27 13.48
C LEU A 135 -12.27 -24.85 12.40
N LYS A 136 -11.13 -24.18 12.15
CA LYS A 136 -10.12 -24.60 11.17
C LYS A 136 -8.68 -24.54 11.72
N PHE A 137 -7.90 -25.60 11.50
CA PHE A 137 -6.46 -25.63 11.75
C PHE A 137 -5.75 -24.68 10.78
N SER A 138 -4.94 -23.75 11.29
CA SER A 138 -4.53 -22.54 10.55
C SER A 138 -3.03 -22.24 10.52
N ASN A 139 -2.14 -23.15 10.97
CA ASN A 139 -0.70 -22.87 11.00
C ASN A 139 0.15 -24.15 10.99
N PHE A 140 0.58 -24.55 9.79
CA PHE A 140 1.34 -25.79 9.56
C PHE A 140 2.86 -25.58 9.57
N CYS A 141 3.37 -24.45 10.07
CA CYS A 141 4.81 -24.16 10.11
C CYS A 141 5.63 -25.25 10.84
N LEU A 142 5.05 -25.86 11.88
CA LEU A 142 5.68 -26.88 12.73
C LEU A 142 5.05 -28.27 12.60
N ALA A 143 4.07 -28.42 11.71
CA ALA A 143 3.52 -29.72 11.36
C ALA A 143 4.57 -30.56 10.61
N LYS A 144 4.46 -31.88 10.63
CA LYS A 144 5.41 -32.79 9.94
C LYS A 144 4.76 -34.11 9.58
N VAL A 145 5.43 -34.91 8.76
CA VAL A 145 5.03 -36.31 8.53
C VAL A 145 5.46 -37.16 9.75
N GLU A 146 4.70 -38.20 10.08
CA GLU A 146 5.10 -39.14 11.15
C GLU A 146 6.46 -39.79 10.85
N GLY A 147 7.36 -39.79 11.84
CA GLY A 147 8.75 -40.26 11.70
C GLY A 147 9.70 -39.29 10.97
N GLU A 148 9.28 -38.07 10.63
CA GLU A 148 10.12 -37.09 9.92
C GLU A 148 10.99 -36.23 10.87
N ASN A 149 12.24 -35.98 10.47
CA ASN A 149 13.14 -35.08 11.18
C ASN A 149 12.99 -33.63 10.68
N LEU A 150 12.15 -32.83 11.36
CA LEU A 150 11.87 -31.45 10.95
C LEU A 150 13.08 -30.50 11.12
N GLU A 151 14.02 -30.79 12.05
CA GLU A 151 15.26 -30.00 12.19
C GLU A 151 16.15 -30.13 10.93
N GLU A 152 16.17 -31.31 10.31
CA GLU A 152 16.93 -31.62 9.09
C GLU A 152 16.26 -31.05 7.84
N PHE A 153 14.93 -31.17 7.71
CA PHE A 153 14.18 -30.50 6.64
C PHE A 153 14.40 -28.97 6.68
N PHE A 154 14.40 -28.35 7.88
CA PHE A 154 14.68 -26.92 8.01
C PHE A 154 16.12 -26.55 7.62
N ALA A 155 17.10 -27.40 7.95
CA ALA A 155 18.49 -27.19 7.56
C ALA A 155 18.69 -27.27 6.03
N LEU A 156 18.04 -28.23 5.37
CA LEU A 156 18.08 -28.37 3.91
C LEU A 156 17.51 -27.14 3.19
N VAL A 157 16.31 -26.70 3.55
CA VAL A 157 15.67 -25.51 2.94
C VAL A 157 16.45 -24.22 3.21
N ALA A 158 17.17 -24.13 4.33
CA ALA A 158 18.02 -22.98 4.65
C ALA A 158 19.35 -22.94 3.88
N ALA A 159 19.83 -24.07 3.36
CA ALA A 159 21.13 -24.17 2.67
C ALA A 159 21.10 -23.65 1.22
N GLU A 160 19.94 -23.57 0.57
CA GLU A 160 19.85 -23.21 -0.86
C GLU A 160 20.09 -21.73 -1.19
N GLU A 161 20.01 -20.81 -0.22
CA GLU A 161 19.94 -19.36 -0.51
C GLU A 161 21.29 -18.60 -0.48
N GLY A 162 22.39 -19.19 -0.03
CA GLY A 162 23.68 -18.48 -0.02
C GLY A 162 24.86 -19.30 0.49
N GLY A 163 25.95 -19.32 -0.28
CA GLY A 163 27.21 -19.96 0.10
C GLY A 163 28.08 -19.08 1.00
N GLY A 164 28.83 -19.71 1.91
CA GLY A 164 29.78 -19.03 2.80
C GLY A 164 29.98 -19.79 4.11
N ASP A 165 31.05 -20.59 4.15
CA ASP A 165 31.55 -21.40 5.27
C ASP A 165 31.11 -20.92 6.68
N SER A 166 30.03 -21.51 7.19
CA SER A 166 29.40 -21.17 8.46
C SER A 166 29.11 -22.45 9.24
N GLY A 167 30.04 -22.82 10.14
CA GLY A 167 30.16 -24.17 10.70
C GLY A 167 28.86 -24.82 11.22
N GLU A 168 28.63 -26.06 10.80
CA GLU A 168 27.39 -26.85 10.99
C GLU A 168 26.77 -26.77 12.39
N ASN A 169 27.61 -26.77 13.44
CA ASN A 169 27.17 -26.83 14.83
C ASN A 169 26.39 -25.58 15.26
N VAL A 170 26.60 -24.43 14.61
CA VAL A 170 25.82 -23.20 14.88
C VAL A 170 24.46 -23.28 14.19
N LEU A 171 24.40 -23.77 12.95
CA LEU A 171 23.16 -23.98 12.20
C LEU A 171 22.24 -25.00 12.90
N LYS A 172 22.76 -26.18 13.25
CA LYS A 172 21.99 -27.23 13.95
C LYS A 172 21.43 -26.74 15.28
N LYS A 173 22.22 -26.02 16.09
CA LYS A 173 21.77 -25.43 17.37
C LYS A 173 20.75 -24.30 17.19
N SER A 174 20.77 -23.60 16.06
CA SER A 174 19.77 -22.57 15.69
C SER A 174 18.42 -23.20 15.29
N MET A 175 18.44 -24.23 14.42
CA MET A 175 17.20 -24.90 13.96
C MET A 175 16.45 -25.58 15.11
N LYS A 176 17.16 -26.21 16.06
CA LYS A 176 16.56 -26.81 17.27
C LYS A 176 15.79 -25.83 18.17
N ASN A 177 15.96 -24.52 18.00
CA ASN A 177 15.15 -23.50 18.68
C ASN A 177 14.01 -22.95 17.83
N ARG A 178 13.98 -23.19 16.51
CA ARG A 178 12.86 -22.85 15.61
C ARG A 178 11.75 -23.89 15.60
N VAL A 179 12.09 -25.16 15.80
CA VAL A 179 11.14 -26.30 15.75
C VAL A 179 10.25 -26.41 17.01
N LYS A 180 10.47 -25.58 18.04
CA LYS A 180 9.73 -25.63 19.31
C LYS A 180 8.39 -24.87 19.23
N GLY A 181 7.30 -25.61 19.41
CA GLY A 181 5.95 -25.08 19.63
C GLY A 181 5.72 -24.57 21.06
N SER A 182 4.45 -24.44 21.45
CA SER A 182 4.05 -24.00 22.78
C SER A 182 4.24 -25.09 23.84
N PRO A 183 5.04 -24.86 24.91
CA PRO A 183 5.29 -25.87 25.95
C PRO A 183 4.06 -26.18 26.81
N ILE A 184 3.01 -25.35 26.76
CA ILE A 184 1.80 -25.46 27.59
C ILE A 184 0.96 -26.69 27.21
N TYR A 185 0.93 -27.05 25.92
CA TYR A 185 0.11 -28.15 25.40
C TYR A 185 0.92 -29.44 25.17
N THR A 186 2.24 -29.39 25.38
CA THR A 186 3.18 -30.49 25.05
C THR A 186 2.93 -31.73 25.90
N ALA A 187 2.91 -32.91 25.28
CA ALA A 187 2.63 -34.17 25.97
C ALA A 187 3.82 -34.68 26.83
N PRO A 188 3.59 -35.43 27.93
CA PRO A 188 4.62 -35.78 28.91
C PRO A 188 5.77 -36.60 28.33
N GLU A 189 5.52 -37.43 27.32
CA GLU A 189 6.55 -38.17 26.59
C GLU A 189 7.47 -37.24 25.76
N ILE A 190 6.92 -36.20 25.14
CA ILE A 190 7.67 -35.20 24.37
C ILE A 190 8.52 -34.33 25.32
N VAL A 191 7.99 -33.99 26.50
CA VAL A 191 8.75 -33.32 27.57
C VAL A 191 9.91 -34.20 28.08
N ARG A 192 9.76 -35.52 28.04
CA ARG A 192 10.84 -36.50 28.33
C ARG A 192 11.79 -36.74 27.14
N GLY A 193 11.54 -36.12 25.98
CA GLY A 193 12.41 -36.17 24.81
C GLY A 193 12.09 -37.26 23.78
N THR A 194 10.89 -37.86 23.81
CA THR A 194 10.43 -38.66 22.66
C THR A 194 10.00 -37.74 21.51
N ASP A 195 9.96 -38.29 20.30
CA ASP A 195 9.44 -37.56 19.13
C ASP A 195 7.90 -37.52 19.12
N PHE A 196 7.33 -36.58 18.36
CA PHE A 196 5.90 -36.41 18.17
C PHE A 196 5.25 -37.61 17.49
N SER A 197 4.01 -37.89 17.90
CA SER A 197 3.17 -38.99 17.41
C SER A 197 1.69 -38.63 17.49
N ILE A 198 0.84 -39.43 16.85
CA ILE A 198 -0.64 -39.29 16.89
C ILE A 198 -1.16 -39.12 18.33
N THR A 199 -0.65 -39.87 19.31
CA THR A 199 -1.12 -39.78 20.70
C THR A 199 -0.71 -38.48 21.40
N SER A 200 0.39 -37.84 20.98
CA SER A 200 0.83 -36.54 21.53
C SER A 200 -0.03 -35.37 21.05
N ASP A 201 -0.55 -35.42 19.82
CA ASP A 201 -1.56 -34.46 19.34
C ASP A 201 -2.94 -34.72 20.00
N LEU A 202 -3.29 -35.97 20.31
CA LEU A 202 -4.51 -36.27 21.09
C LEU A 202 -4.45 -35.75 22.53
N TRP A 203 -3.28 -35.78 23.18
CA TRP A 203 -3.07 -35.08 24.46
C TRP A 203 -3.27 -33.57 24.32
N SER A 204 -2.68 -32.98 23.27
CA SER A 204 -2.77 -31.54 23.00
C SER A 204 -4.21 -31.08 22.72
N LEU A 205 -5.01 -31.92 22.06
CA LEU A 205 -6.46 -31.78 21.91
C LEU A 205 -7.18 -31.84 23.26
N GLY A 206 -6.80 -32.77 24.15
CA GLY A 206 -7.32 -32.83 25.53
C GLY A 206 -7.07 -31.54 26.32
N CYS A 207 -5.86 -30.99 26.23
CA CYS A 207 -5.51 -29.69 26.84
C CYS A 207 -6.36 -28.54 26.27
N LEU A 208 -6.60 -28.53 24.95
CA LEU A 208 -7.41 -27.51 24.28
C LEU A 208 -8.89 -27.60 24.70
N LEU A 209 -9.48 -28.80 24.75
CA LEU A 209 -10.85 -29.00 25.22
C LEU A 209 -11.01 -28.60 26.70
N TYR A 210 -10.04 -28.94 27.55
CA TYR A 210 -9.99 -28.51 28.95
C TYR A 210 -9.97 -26.98 29.06
N GLU A 211 -9.17 -26.30 28.25
CA GLU A 211 -9.06 -24.83 28.25
C GLU A 211 -10.32 -24.14 27.74
N MET A 212 -10.94 -24.67 26.68
CA MET A 212 -12.21 -24.16 26.16
C MET A 212 -13.29 -24.13 27.23
N PHE A 213 -13.42 -25.19 28.05
CA PHE A 213 -14.42 -25.26 29.12
C PHE A 213 -14.02 -24.49 30.39
N SER A 214 -12.76 -24.55 30.81
CA SER A 214 -12.32 -23.97 32.09
C SER A 214 -11.80 -22.53 32.00
N GLY A 215 -11.51 -22.05 30.79
CA GLY A 215 -10.92 -20.74 30.52
C GLY A 215 -9.40 -20.65 30.68
N LYS A 216 -8.72 -21.75 30.99
CA LYS A 216 -7.28 -21.82 31.27
C LYS A 216 -6.71 -23.18 30.89
N PRO A 217 -5.45 -23.28 30.43
CA PRO A 217 -4.85 -24.59 30.15
C PRO A 217 -4.75 -25.44 31.44
N PRO A 218 -4.77 -26.77 31.35
CA PRO A 218 -4.69 -27.66 32.51
C PRO A 218 -3.37 -27.52 33.29
N PHE A 219 -2.29 -27.14 32.60
CA PHE A 219 -0.96 -26.94 33.18
C PHE A 219 -0.46 -25.54 32.84
N PHE A 220 -0.07 -24.77 33.85
CA PHE A 220 0.48 -23.42 33.65
C PHE A 220 1.52 -23.04 34.71
N SER A 221 2.62 -22.43 34.25
CA SER A 221 3.53 -21.59 35.03
C SER A 221 4.34 -20.70 34.10
N GLU A 222 4.79 -19.54 34.60
CA GLU A 222 5.79 -18.69 33.96
C GLU A 222 7.19 -19.36 33.93
N SER A 223 7.42 -20.33 34.82
CA SER A 223 8.68 -21.06 34.97
C SER A 223 8.63 -22.39 34.22
N LEU A 224 9.41 -22.54 33.14
CA LEU A 224 9.45 -23.76 32.33
C LEU A 224 9.77 -25.04 33.14
N PRO A 225 10.70 -25.05 34.12
CA PRO A 225 10.88 -26.19 35.02
C PRO A 225 9.66 -26.52 35.88
N GLU A 226 8.88 -25.54 36.32
CA GLU A 226 7.65 -25.78 37.08
C GLU A 226 6.54 -26.32 36.17
N LEU A 227 6.32 -25.72 34.99
CA LEU A 227 5.42 -26.23 33.97
C LEU A 227 5.75 -27.68 33.59
N THR A 228 7.05 -28.00 33.48
CA THR A 228 7.56 -29.37 33.28
C THR A 228 7.14 -30.30 34.42
N GLN A 229 7.29 -29.90 35.70
CA GLN A 229 6.84 -30.70 36.84
C GLN A 229 5.32 -30.92 36.82
N LYS A 230 4.55 -29.88 36.48
CA LYS A 230 3.09 -29.95 36.40
C LYS A 230 2.62 -30.95 35.34
N ILE A 231 3.09 -30.82 34.10
CA ILE A 231 2.78 -31.75 33.00
C ILE A 231 3.15 -33.21 33.36
N LEU A 232 4.24 -33.42 34.11
CA LEU A 232 4.71 -34.76 34.47
C LEU A 232 3.98 -35.38 35.68
N TYR A 233 3.44 -34.59 36.62
CA TYR A 233 2.98 -35.08 37.93
C TYR A 233 1.67 -34.47 38.49
N GLU A 234 1.27 -33.26 38.08
CA GLU A 234 0.00 -32.64 38.53
C GLU A 234 -1.19 -33.30 37.83
N ASP A 235 -2.30 -33.49 38.55
CA ASP A 235 -3.57 -33.98 38.00
C ASP A 235 -4.54 -32.80 37.84
N PRO A 236 -4.95 -32.43 36.62
CA PRO A 236 -5.75 -31.23 36.40
C PRO A 236 -7.25 -31.46 36.59
N LEU A 237 -7.73 -32.70 36.81
CA LEU A 237 -9.16 -33.02 36.75
C LEU A 237 -9.88 -32.89 38.11
N PRO A 238 -11.18 -32.50 38.11
CA PRO A 238 -12.00 -32.11 36.97
C PRO A 238 -11.76 -30.65 36.53
N PRO A 239 -12.07 -30.28 35.27
CA PRO A 239 -12.00 -28.89 34.83
C PRO A 239 -13.03 -28.02 35.57
N ILE A 240 -12.60 -26.85 36.05
CA ILE A 240 -13.43 -25.89 36.79
C ILE A 240 -13.46 -24.57 36.01
N PRO A 241 -14.65 -24.07 35.59
CA PRO A 241 -14.80 -22.75 34.97
C PRO A 241 -14.32 -21.61 35.89
N LYS A 242 -13.94 -20.46 35.30
CA LYS A 242 -13.56 -19.27 36.07
C LYS A 242 -14.72 -18.73 36.91
N ASP A 243 -15.91 -18.65 36.31
CA ASP A 243 -17.13 -18.29 37.03
C ASP A 243 -17.71 -19.54 37.72
N SER A 244 -17.68 -19.53 39.04
CA SER A 244 -18.18 -20.61 39.90
C SER A 244 -19.71 -20.74 39.92
N SER A 245 -20.44 -19.85 39.26
CA SER A 245 -21.89 -19.95 39.04
C SER A 245 -22.26 -20.77 37.79
N LEU A 246 -21.31 -21.06 36.90
CA LEU A 246 -21.54 -21.87 35.70
C LEU A 246 -21.70 -23.37 36.03
N PRO A 247 -22.38 -24.15 35.15
CA PRO A 247 -22.50 -25.59 35.32
C PRO A 247 -21.14 -26.30 35.40
N LYS A 248 -21.04 -27.31 36.27
CA LYS A 248 -19.89 -28.21 36.32
C LYS A 248 -19.89 -29.14 35.11
N ALA A 249 -18.71 -29.59 34.70
CA ALA A 249 -18.53 -30.59 33.66
C ALA A 249 -19.33 -31.87 33.93
N SER A 250 -19.92 -32.45 32.89
CA SER A 250 -20.56 -33.77 32.95
C SER A 250 -19.54 -34.89 33.21
N SER A 251 -20.03 -36.02 33.69
CA SER A 251 -19.21 -37.24 33.83
C SER A 251 -18.61 -37.70 32.50
N ASP A 252 -19.35 -37.53 31.39
CA ASP A 252 -18.86 -37.85 30.05
C ASP A 252 -17.71 -36.92 29.63
N PHE A 253 -17.79 -35.62 29.91
CA PHE A 253 -16.71 -34.69 29.58
C PHE A 253 -15.47 -34.92 30.46
N ILE A 254 -15.66 -35.21 31.75
CA ILE A 254 -14.56 -35.56 32.66
C ILE A 254 -13.87 -36.86 32.21
N ASN A 255 -14.64 -37.90 31.81
CA ASN A 255 -14.07 -39.16 31.37
C ASN A 255 -13.36 -39.05 30.00
N LEU A 256 -13.86 -38.21 29.09
CA LEU A 256 -13.17 -37.87 27.85
C LEU A 256 -11.79 -37.25 28.13
N LEU A 257 -11.74 -36.27 29.04
CA LEU A 257 -10.49 -35.59 29.40
C LEU A 257 -9.53 -36.52 30.17
N ASP A 258 -10.03 -37.38 31.06
CA ASP A 258 -9.24 -38.43 31.72
C ASP A 258 -8.60 -39.37 30.69
N GLY A 259 -9.35 -39.79 29.66
CA GLY A 259 -8.82 -40.59 28.56
C GLY A 259 -7.74 -39.87 27.73
N LEU A 260 -7.94 -38.59 27.40
CA LEU A 260 -6.98 -37.81 26.59
C LEU A 260 -5.75 -37.34 27.38
N LEU A 261 -5.88 -37.09 28.68
CA LEU A 261 -4.83 -36.59 29.57
C LEU A 261 -4.12 -37.71 30.37
N GLN A 262 -4.17 -38.95 29.88
CA GLN A 262 -3.28 -40.00 30.39
C GLN A 262 -1.82 -39.67 30.08
N ARG A 263 -0.99 -39.59 31.13
CA ARG A 263 0.46 -39.31 31.03
C ARG A 263 1.28 -40.48 30.45
N ASP A 264 0.65 -41.64 30.31
CA ASP A 264 1.17 -42.82 29.63
C ASP A 264 0.52 -42.91 28.23
N PRO A 265 1.26 -42.68 27.13
CA PRO A 265 0.68 -42.67 25.79
C PRO A 265 0.14 -44.04 25.34
N GLN A 266 0.48 -45.15 26.01
CA GLN A 266 -0.10 -46.48 25.75
C GLN A 266 -1.45 -46.70 26.44
N LYS A 267 -1.81 -45.85 27.42
CA LYS A 267 -3.11 -45.85 28.11
C LYS A 267 -4.04 -44.74 27.63
N ARG A 268 -3.51 -43.77 26.88
CA ARG A 268 -4.24 -42.64 26.33
C ARG A 268 -5.29 -43.09 25.31
N LEU A 269 -6.43 -42.41 25.31
CA LEU A 269 -7.59 -42.72 24.48
C LEU A 269 -7.20 -42.76 22.99
N THR A 270 -7.44 -43.90 22.35
CA THR A 270 -7.15 -44.12 20.93
C THR A 270 -8.15 -43.38 20.04
N TRP A 271 -7.82 -43.20 18.76
CA TRP A 271 -8.77 -42.66 17.77
C TRP A 271 -10.12 -43.40 17.74
N THR A 272 -10.12 -44.73 17.89
CA THR A 272 -11.34 -45.54 17.91
C THR A 272 -12.19 -45.27 19.16
N GLY A 273 -11.56 -45.23 20.34
CA GLY A 273 -12.26 -44.89 21.59
C GLY A 273 -12.74 -43.44 21.62
N LEU A 274 -11.96 -42.51 21.04
CA LEU A 274 -12.31 -41.09 20.96
C LEU A 274 -13.55 -40.86 20.09
N LEU A 275 -13.61 -41.44 18.89
CA LEU A 275 -14.76 -41.27 17.99
C LEU A 275 -16.05 -41.94 18.52
N GLN A 276 -15.90 -42.99 19.33
CA GLN A 276 -17.01 -43.72 19.97
C GLN A 276 -17.43 -43.15 21.33
N HIS A 277 -16.76 -42.10 21.83
CA HIS A 277 -16.97 -41.60 23.19
C HIS A 277 -18.38 -41.01 23.38
N SER A 278 -19.02 -41.32 24.52
CA SER A 278 -20.40 -40.91 24.86
C SER A 278 -20.64 -39.41 24.70
N PHE A 279 -19.66 -38.61 25.10
CA PHE A 279 -19.62 -37.15 24.96
C PHE A 279 -20.02 -36.63 23.57
N TRP A 280 -19.73 -37.35 22.48
CA TRP A 280 -20.06 -36.90 21.12
C TRP A 280 -21.50 -37.16 20.68
N LYS A 281 -22.36 -37.73 21.55
CA LYS A 281 -23.81 -37.93 21.29
C LYS A 281 -24.11 -38.58 19.92
N ASN A 282 -23.29 -39.55 19.48
CA ASN A 282 -23.35 -40.23 18.18
C ASN A 282 -23.08 -39.37 16.93
N ALA A 283 -22.33 -38.26 17.05
CA ALA A 283 -21.98 -37.40 15.90
C ALA A 283 -21.17 -38.11 14.79
N PHE A 284 -20.38 -39.14 15.14
CA PHE A 284 -19.44 -39.80 14.21
C PHE A 284 -19.88 -41.18 13.70
N THR A 285 -21.06 -41.67 14.06
CA THR A 285 -21.48 -43.07 13.83
C THR A 285 -22.51 -43.24 12.70
N ARG A 286 -22.52 -42.34 11.70
CA ARG A 286 -23.47 -42.35 10.57
C ARG A 286 -22.89 -42.56 9.16
N GLU A 287 -21.58 -42.38 8.96
CA GLU A 287 -20.96 -42.45 7.62
C GLU A 287 -20.58 -43.89 7.22
N ASP A 288 -21.59 -44.72 6.94
CA ASP A 288 -21.39 -46.04 6.28
C ASP A 288 -22.58 -46.51 5.40
N GLN A 289 -23.62 -45.67 5.22
CA GLN A 289 -24.81 -46.01 4.39
C GLN A 289 -25.35 -44.82 3.58
N GLU A 290 -24.55 -44.18 2.73
CA GLU A 290 -25.10 -43.33 1.65
C GLU A 290 -24.19 -43.24 0.41
N SER A 291 -24.02 -44.37 -0.28
CA SER A 291 -23.34 -44.44 -1.58
C SER A 291 -24.27 -44.10 -2.75
N GLY A 292 -24.75 -42.85 -2.81
CA GLY A 292 -25.54 -42.37 -3.96
C GLY A 292 -26.02 -40.91 -3.84
N THR A 293 -25.97 -40.19 -4.97
CA THR A 293 -26.68 -38.91 -5.20
C THR A 293 -26.60 -37.83 -4.10
N VAL A 294 -25.54 -37.03 -4.14
CA VAL A 294 -25.57 -35.68 -3.53
C VAL A 294 -26.26 -34.74 -4.51
N ASP A 295 -27.53 -34.42 -4.25
CA ASP A 295 -28.31 -33.46 -5.03
C ASP A 295 -28.43 -32.12 -4.28
N PHE A 296 -28.20 -30.99 -4.97
CA PHE A 296 -28.16 -29.66 -4.34
C PHE A 296 -29.55 -29.01 -4.28
N SER A 297 -30.17 -28.95 -3.10
CA SER A 297 -31.48 -28.29 -2.89
C SER A 297 -31.37 -26.86 -2.34
N PHE A 298 -30.69 -25.97 -3.07
CA PHE A 298 -30.81 -24.52 -2.83
C PHE A 298 -32.15 -24.00 -3.38
N SER A 299 -32.97 -23.33 -2.57
CA SER A 299 -34.26 -22.81 -3.06
C SER A 299 -34.08 -21.66 -4.05
N ARG A 300 -34.70 -21.82 -5.23
CA ARG A 300 -34.55 -20.98 -6.43
C ARG A 300 -35.01 -19.54 -6.27
N ASN A 301 -34.27 -18.64 -6.92
CA ASN A 301 -34.76 -17.80 -8.02
C ASN A 301 -33.55 -17.49 -8.94
N MET A 302 -33.62 -17.51 -10.28
CA MET A 302 -34.77 -17.61 -11.18
C MET A 302 -34.36 -18.20 -12.57
N MET A 303 -35.30 -18.92 -13.22
CA MET A 303 -35.45 -19.24 -14.67
C MET A 303 -34.26 -19.76 -15.54
N GLU A 304 -34.58 -20.68 -16.46
CA GLU A 304 -33.64 -21.39 -17.36
C GLU A 304 -33.96 -21.17 -18.86
N CYS A 305 -32.99 -21.42 -19.75
CA CYS A 305 -33.10 -22.12 -21.06
C CYS A 305 -31.74 -22.09 -21.81
N SER A 306 -31.28 -23.06 -22.63
CA SER A 306 -31.28 -24.54 -22.60
C SER A 306 -30.79 -25.05 -23.98
N GLY A 307 -29.81 -25.96 -24.07
CA GLY A 307 -29.40 -26.59 -25.34
C GLY A 307 -28.19 -27.56 -25.18
N PRO A 308 -28.11 -28.74 -25.87
CA PRO A 308 -27.32 -29.87 -25.35
C PRO A 308 -26.36 -30.62 -26.32
N GLN A 309 -25.45 -31.42 -25.71
CA GLN A 309 -24.81 -32.67 -26.23
C GLN A 309 -23.89 -32.56 -27.48
N ASP A 310 -22.94 -33.47 -27.80
CA ASP A 310 -22.64 -34.89 -27.43
C ASP A 310 -21.08 -35.12 -27.37
N SER A 311 -20.51 -36.08 -26.61
CA SER A 311 -20.08 -37.46 -26.99
C SER A 311 -18.95 -37.56 -28.06
N LYS A 312 -18.00 -38.53 -28.10
CA LYS A 312 -17.56 -39.70 -27.27
C LYS A 312 -16.27 -40.31 -27.92
N GLU A 313 -15.83 -41.51 -27.49
CA GLU A 313 -14.94 -42.47 -28.24
C GLU A 313 -13.45 -42.08 -28.39
N LEU A 314 -12.42 -42.93 -28.64
CA LEU A 314 -12.00 -44.36 -28.51
C LEU A 314 -10.44 -44.33 -28.81
N LEU A 315 -9.50 -45.29 -28.70
CA LEU A 315 -9.23 -46.71 -28.30
C LEU A 315 -7.67 -46.85 -28.22
N GLN A 316 -6.90 -47.90 -27.84
CA GLN A 316 -7.03 -49.26 -27.25
C GLN A 316 -5.65 -49.62 -26.60
N ASN A 317 -5.49 -50.80 -25.95
CA ASN A 317 -4.18 -51.40 -25.67
C ASN A 317 -4.28 -52.96 -25.65
N PRO A 318 -3.37 -53.74 -26.28
CA PRO A 318 -3.25 -55.21 -26.12
C PRO A 318 -2.21 -55.57 -25.03
N GLN A 319 -2.50 -56.45 -24.05
CA GLN A 319 -2.44 -57.94 -24.08
C GLN A 319 -1.03 -58.52 -24.40
N SER A 320 -0.51 -59.54 -23.69
CA SER A 320 -1.10 -60.52 -22.76
C SER A 320 -0.07 -61.18 -21.79
N GLY A 321 -0.52 -61.79 -20.68
CA GLY A 321 0.28 -62.73 -19.87
C GLY A 321 -0.30 -63.10 -18.49
N GLN A 322 -0.32 -64.38 -18.11
CA GLN A 322 -0.75 -64.89 -16.78
C GLN A 322 0.50 -65.33 -15.95
N ALA A 323 0.48 -65.62 -14.64
CA ALA A 323 -0.63 -65.94 -13.74
C ALA A 323 -0.36 -65.64 -12.23
N LYS A 324 -1.46 -65.49 -11.47
CA LYS A 324 -1.69 -65.75 -10.02
C LYS A 324 -0.57 -65.52 -8.98
N GLY A 325 -0.80 -64.54 -8.09
CA GLY A 325 -0.27 -64.49 -6.72
C GLY A 325 -1.06 -63.46 -5.88
N LEU A 326 -1.38 -63.76 -4.61
CA LEU A 326 -2.12 -62.82 -3.75
C LEU A 326 -1.26 -61.59 -3.41
N LYS A 327 -1.84 -60.39 -3.51
CA LYS A 327 -1.37 -59.20 -2.80
C LYS A 327 -2.55 -58.40 -2.24
N SER A 328 -2.32 -57.79 -1.07
CA SER A 328 -3.24 -56.83 -0.46
C SER A 328 -3.45 -55.62 -1.38
N GLY A 329 -4.60 -54.96 -1.25
CA GLY A 329 -4.96 -53.79 -2.06
C GLY A 329 -3.99 -52.62 -1.84
N GLN A 330 -3.25 -52.26 -2.88
CA GLN A 330 -2.42 -51.06 -2.89
C GLN A 330 -3.31 -49.83 -3.05
N TRP A 331 -3.40 -48.98 -2.02
CA TRP A 331 -3.61 -47.55 -2.23
C TRP A 331 -2.25 -46.87 -2.38
N LEU A 332 -2.18 -45.87 -3.26
CA LEU A 332 -0.92 -45.24 -3.68
C LEU A 332 -0.32 -44.42 -2.53
N SER A 333 0.89 -44.76 -2.13
CA SER A 333 1.66 -43.99 -1.16
C SER A 333 2.18 -42.70 -1.79
N HIS A 334 1.48 -41.58 -1.58
CA HIS A 334 2.05 -40.26 -1.89
C HIS A 334 3.29 -40.03 -1.04
N SER A 335 4.45 -39.93 -1.70
CA SER A 335 5.74 -39.70 -1.05
C SER A 335 5.89 -38.23 -0.67
N PHE A 336 5.48 -37.86 0.54
CA PHE A 336 5.80 -36.54 1.13
C PHE A 336 7.31 -36.32 1.40
N ARG A 337 8.15 -37.33 1.15
CA ARG A 337 9.61 -37.21 1.09
C ARG A 337 10.02 -36.47 -0.19
N LEU A 338 10.84 -35.44 0.01
CA LEU A 338 11.32 -34.55 -1.03
C LEU A 338 12.52 -35.15 -1.78
N GLU A 339 12.31 -35.76 -2.94
CA GLU A 339 13.43 -36.25 -3.78
C GLU A 339 14.10 -35.12 -4.58
N ASN A 340 13.41 -34.00 -4.84
CA ASN A 340 14.00 -32.76 -5.34
C ASN A 340 13.36 -31.52 -4.68
N PRO A 341 14.15 -30.59 -4.10
CA PRO A 341 13.63 -29.35 -3.50
C PRO A 341 13.19 -28.28 -4.52
N THR A 342 13.50 -28.46 -5.81
CA THR A 342 13.20 -27.51 -6.89
C THR A 342 11.71 -27.28 -7.13
N ASP A 343 10.89 -28.29 -6.85
CA ASP A 343 9.52 -28.37 -7.36
C ASP A 343 8.56 -27.48 -6.57
N PHE A 344 8.88 -27.23 -5.29
CA PHE A 344 8.23 -26.24 -4.45
C PHE A 344 9.04 -24.94 -4.40
N ARG A 345 9.22 -24.29 -5.56
CA ARG A 345 9.70 -22.90 -5.63
C ARG A 345 8.55 -21.89 -5.72
N PRO A 346 8.65 -20.72 -5.06
CA PRO A 346 7.63 -19.69 -5.13
C PRO A 346 7.63 -19.05 -6.52
N LYS A 347 6.45 -18.63 -6.99
CA LYS A 347 6.30 -18.02 -8.34
C LYS A 347 7.05 -16.69 -8.40
N SER A 348 8.22 -16.69 -9.05
CA SER A 348 9.06 -15.50 -9.28
C SER A 348 8.48 -14.59 -10.38
N SER A 349 8.91 -13.34 -10.42
CA SER A 349 8.44 -12.34 -11.40
C SER A 349 9.37 -12.15 -12.61
N LEU A 350 10.33 -13.05 -12.81
CA LEU A 350 11.18 -13.12 -14.01
C LEU A 350 11.27 -14.58 -14.46
N GLY A 351 10.89 -14.83 -15.72
CA GLY A 351 10.83 -16.17 -16.30
C GLY A 351 9.72 -16.27 -17.34
N GLY A 352 9.98 -15.75 -18.54
CA GLY A 352 9.10 -15.94 -19.70
C GLY A 352 9.60 -17.09 -20.57
N GLN A 353 8.73 -18.05 -20.88
CA GLN A 353 8.91 -18.93 -22.03
C GLN A 353 7.67 -18.81 -22.92
N LEU A 354 7.91 -18.55 -24.20
CA LEU A 354 6.93 -18.62 -25.28
C LEU A 354 7.28 -19.87 -26.10
N ASN A 355 6.31 -20.77 -26.25
CA ASN A 355 6.08 -21.66 -27.39
C ASN A 355 4.87 -22.57 -27.03
N GLU A 356 3.98 -22.95 -27.95
CA GLU A 356 3.83 -22.52 -29.35
C GLU A 356 2.34 -22.54 -29.75
N SER A 357 2.01 -22.07 -30.95
CA SER A 357 0.65 -21.73 -31.37
C SER A 357 -0.18 -22.93 -31.86
N MET A 358 -1.51 -22.86 -31.69
CA MET A 358 -2.44 -23.42 -32.68
C MET A 358 -3.84 -22.77 -32.63
N PHE A 359 -4.54 -22.86 -33.76
CA PHE A 359 -5.93 -22.42 -34.02
C PHE A 359 -6.28 -20.93 -33.91
N LEU A 360 -5.99 -20.22 -35.01
CA LEU A 360 -6.97 -19.30 -35.61
C LEU A 360 -8.22 -20.09 -36.04
N LEU A 361 -9.42 -19.49 -35.90
CA LEU A 361 -10.30 -19.21 -37.05
C LEU A 361 -11.58 -18.43 -36.68
N SER A 362 -11.90 -17.44 -37.52
CA SER A 362 -13.23 -16.98 -37.95
C SER A 362 -14.39 -16.85 -36.93
N SER A 363 -14.80 -15.60 -36.68
CA SER A 363 -16.00 -15.08 -37.38
C SER A 363 -16.11 -13.54 -37.26
N ARG A 364 -16.80 -12.91 -38.22
CA ARG A 364 -17.02 -11.44 -38.26
C ARG A 364 -18.37 -11.07 -37.61
N PRO A 365 -18.49 -9.88 -36.99
CA PRO A 365 -19.77 -9.36 -36.55
C PRO A 365 -20.62 -8.85 -37.72
N THR A 366 -21.95 -8.83 -37.54
CA THR A 366 -22.89 -8.04 -38.36
C THR A 366 -23.72 -7.10 -37.47
N PRO A 367 -24.01 -5.86 -37.91
CA PRO A 367 -24.58 -4.83 -37.04
C PRO A 367 -26.11 -4.69 -37.16
N ARG A 368 -26.75 -4.05 -36.17
CA ARG A 368 -28.03 -3.32 -36.34
C ARG A 368 -28.36 -2.38 -35.16
N THR A 369 -28.61 -1.11 -35.51
CA THR A 369 -29.62 -0.15 -34.97
C THR A 369 -29.80 0.09 -33.45
N SER A 370 -30.09 1.30 -32.96
CA SER A 370 -30.01 2.70 -33.48
C SER A 370 -30.50 3.71 -32.42
N THR A 371 -30.23 5.03 -32.61
CA THR A 371 -31.01 6.21 -32.08
C THR A 371 -31.07 6.43 -30.55
N ALA A 372 -31.16 7.64 -29.98
CA ALA A 372 -31.25 9.05 -30.43
C ALA A 372 -30.42 9.94 -29.43
N VAL A 373 -29.76 11.07 -29.75
CA VAL A 373 -30.22 12.42 -30.25
C VAL A 373 -31.17 13.13 -29.26
N GLY A 374 -31.02 14.41 -28.88
CA GLY A 374 -30.07 15.50 -29.25
C GLY A 374 -29.79 16.46 -28.06
N LEU A 375 -29.43 17.74 -28.19
CA LEU A 375 -29.50 18.71 -29.31
C LEU A 375 -28.33 19.75 -29.28
N SER A 376 -28.22 20.56 -30.35
CA SER A 376 -27.20 21.62 -30.60
C SER A 376 -27.82 23.04 -30.46
N PRO A 377 -27.53 24.16 -31.22
CA PRO A 377 -26.83 24.42 -32.51
C PRO A 377 -25.64 25.44 -32.34
N ASP A 378 -25.05 26.16 -33.31
CA ASP A 378 -25.13 26.29 -34.79
C ASP A 378 -23.75 26.77 -35.37
N GLU A 379 -23.75 27.49 -36.52
CA GLU A 379 -22.67 28.27 -37.19
C GLU A 379 -21.44 27.48 -37.72
N ASN A 380 -21.47 26.94 -38.96
CA ASN A 380 -21.36 27.59 -40.31
C ASN A 380 -19.94 28.17 -40.58
N VAL A 381 -19.22 27.95 -41.69
CA VAL A 381 -19.49 27.44 -43.07
C VAL A 381 -18.11 27.21 -43.77
N THR A 382 -17.77 26.40 -44.80
CA THR A 382 -18.37 25.40 -45.74
C THR A 382 -17.25 24.44 -46.28
N GLN A 383 -17.64 23.33 -46.97
CA GLN A 383 -17.05 22.68 -48.19
C GLN A 383 -15.51 22.76 -48.46
N ASN A 384 -14.76 21.70 -48.75
CA ASN A 384 -15.03 20.50 -49.60
C ASN A 384 -14.19 19.25 -49.20
N SER A 385 -14.34 18.13 -49.92
CA SER A 385 -13.75 16.79 -49.62
C SER A 385 -13.36 16.04 -50.92
N PRO A 386 -12.88 14.77 -50.94
CA PRO A 386 -12.40 13.88 -49.86
C PRO A 386 -11.08 13.12 -50.15
N GLN A 387 -10.46 12.47 -49.15
CA GLN A 387 -9.84 11.13 -49.31
C GLN A 387 -9.56 10.43 -47.95
N LYS A 388 -9.19 9.14 -47.97
CA LYS A 388 -9.11 8.25 -46.79
C LYS A 388 -7.65 7.97 -46.38
N THR A 389 -7.33 8.10 -45.09
CA THR A 389 -6.31 7.29 -44.38
C THR A 389 -6.61 7.25 -42.88
N SER A 390 -6.08 6.24 -42.19
CA SER A 390 -6.25 6.01 -40.75
C SER A 390 -5.31 6.87 -39.89
N PRO A 391 -5.76 7.45 -38.76
CA PRO A 391 -4.88 8.15 -37.83
C PRO A 391 -4.13 7.15 -36.93
N LEU A 392 -2.95 6.70 -37.38
CA LEU A 392 -1.90 6.32 -36.44
C LEU A 392 -1.34 7.62 -35.86
N THR A 393 -1.47 7.84 -34.55
CA THR A 393 -1.20 9.14 -33.91
C THR A 393 0.29 9.46 -33.85
N LYS A 394 0.83 10.04 -34.92
CA LYS A 394 2.12 10.77 -34.88
C LYS A 394 2.04 11.82 -33.77
N ILE A 395 2.94 11.76 -32.79
CA ILE A 395 3.06 12.76 -31.72
C ILE A 395 3.75 13.99 -32.31
N THR A 396 3.02 14.83 -33.03
CA THR A 396 3.53 16.13 -33.48
C THR A 396 3.81 17.01 -32.27
N GLY A 397 5.07 17.40 -32.08
CA GLY A 397 5.56 18.16 -30.94
C GLY A 397 4.94 19.55 -30.84
N ARG A 398 3.80 19.67 -30.16
CA ARG A 398 3.21 20.97 -29.81
C ARG A 398 3.97 21.54 -28.61
N HIS A 399 4.79 22.56 -28.84
CA HIS A 399 5.42 23.31 -27.75
C HIS A 399 4.33 23.87 -26.82
N LEU A 400 4.28 23.33 -25.60
CA LEU A 400 3.56 23.94 -24.49
C LEU A 400 4.34 25.19 -24.06
N SER A 401 3.64 26.27 -23.75
CA SER A 401 4.29 27.42 -23.11
C SER A 401 4.72 27.05 -21.69
N GLN A 402 5.67 27.80 -21.12
CA GLN A 402 6.05 27.59 -19.72
C GLN A 402 4.86 27.79 -18.76
N GLN A 403 3.90 28.66 -19.10
CA GLN A 403 2.67 28.86 -18.35
C GLN A 403 1.73 27.64 -18.42
N ASP A 404 1.66 26.93 -19.56
CA ASP A 404 0.92 25.67 -19.70
C ASP A 404 1.55 24.49 -18.93
N LEU A 405 2.85 24.58 -18.61
CA LEU A 405 3.56 23.62 -17.78
C LEU A 405 3.35 23.94 -16.29
N GLU A 406 3.58 25.18 -15.89
CA GLU A 406 3.45 25.64 -14.48
C GLU A 406 2.01 25.46 -13.95
N SER A 407 0.99 25.73 -14.78
CA SER A 407 -0.42 25.49 -14.43
C SER A 407 -0.73 24.00 -14.19
N LYS A 408 -0.31 23.11 -15.09
CA LYS A 408 -0.49 21.64 -14.93
C LYS A 408 0.29 21.09 -13.74
N MET A 409 1.40 21.72 -13.37
CA MET A 409 2.13 21.36 -12.15
C MET A 409 1.40 21.82 -10.88
N GLN A 410 0.73 22.98 -10.90
CA GLN A 410 -0.11 23.47 -9.79
C GLN A 410 -1.32 22.55 -9.54
N GLU A 411 -1.96 22.03 -10.59
CA GLU A 411 -3.05 21.03 -10.48
C GLU A 411 -2.61 19.75 -9.76
N LEU A 412 -1.33 19.36 -9.88
CA LEU A 412 -0.80 18.11 -9.34
C LEU A 412 -0.25 18.20 -7.90
N ILE A 413 -0.25 19.39 -7.27
CA ILE A 413 0.33 19.56 -5.92
C ILE A 413 -0.48 18.79 -4.87
N TYR A 414 -1.80 18.94 -4.90
CA TYR A 414 -2.73 18.36 -3.92
C TYR A 414 -3.55 17.22 -4.53
N THR A 415 -3.63 16.10 -3.83
CA THR A 415 -4.44 14.92 -4.23
C THR A 415 -5.52 14.65 -3.18
N ASP A 416 -6.57 13.92 -3.56
CA ASP A 416 -7.60 13.47 -2.61
C ASP A 416 -6.99 12.72 -1.41
N SER A 417 -5.91 11.98 -1.66
CA SER A 417 -5.18 11.24 -0.62
C SER A 417 -4.53 12.15 0.44
N ASP A 418 -4.30 13.44 0.14
CA ASP A 418 -3.84 14.44 1.09
C ASP A 418 -5.00 15.11 1.83
N LEU A 419 -6.16 15.22 1.17
CA LEU A 419 -7.32 15.96 1.64
C LEU A 419 -8.33 15.09 2.42
N VAL A 420 -8.11 13.77 2.52
CA VAL A 420 -8.97 12.81 3.25
C VAL A 420 -9.41 13.34 4.63
N ILE A 421 -10.73 13.43 4.81
CA ILE A 421 -11.36 13.92 6.04
C ILE A 421 -11.75 12.71 6.89
N THR A 422 -11.61 12.86 8.22
CA THR A 422 -12.08 11.87 9.21
C THR A 422 -12.66 12.65 10.39
N PRO A 423 -13.68 12.14 11.11
CA PRO A 423 -14.32 12.89 12.19
C PRO A 423 -13.32 13.27 13.30
N ILE A 424 -13.62 14.34 14.02
CA ILE A 424 -12.96 14.71 15.28
C ILE A 424 -13.67 13.99 16.43
N ILE A 425 -14.99 13.90 16.38
CA ILE A 425 -15.81 13.18 17.36
C ILE A 425 -15.60 11.66 17.26
N ASP A 426 -15.56 11.02 18.44
CA ASP A 426 -15.41 9.57 18.63
C ASP A 426 -14.24 8.89 17.87
N ASN A 427 -13.25 9.67 17.42
CA ASN A 427 -12.14 9.19 16.60
C ASN A 427 -11.15 8.32 17.40
N PRO A 428 -11.05 7.00 17.12
CA PRO A 428 -10.23 6.08 17.90
C PRO A 428 -8.72 6.27 17.72
N LYS A 429 -8.28 7.10 16.76
CA LYS A 429 -6.87 7.49 16.58
C LYS A 429 -6.45 8.65 17.49
N ILE A 430 -7.42 9.34 18.11
CA ILE A 430 -7.24 10.41 19.09
C ILE A 430 -7.50 9.85 20.50
N MET A 431 -8.68 9.27 20.71
CA MET A 431 -9.10 8.71 21.99
C MET A 431 -10.13 7.61 21.75
N LYS A 432 -9.83 6.38 22.19
CA LYS A 432 -10.81 5.28 22.19
C LYS A 432 -11.87 5.56 23.26
N GLN A 433 -13.13 5.72 22.86
CA GLN A 433 -14.27 5.78 23.77
C GLN A 433 -15.00 4.43 23.80
N PRO A 434 -15.66 4.07 24.92
CA PRO A 434 -16.55 2.91 24.96
C PRO A 434 -17.76 3.09 24.02
N PRO A 435 -18.30 2.01 23.44
CA PRO A 435 -19.51 2.07 22.63
C PRO A 435 -20.70 2.59 23.44
N ILE A 436 -21.55 3.40 22.81
CA ILE A 436 -22.72 3.95 23.46
C ILE A 436 -23.76 2.85 23.63
N LYS A 437 -24.24 2.67 24.87
CA LYS A 437 -25.40 1.83 25.20
C LYS A 437 -26.46 2.69 25.89
N PHE A 438 -27.72 2.38 25.63
CA PHE A 438 -28.89 2.88 26.35
C PHE A 438 -29.77 1.68 26.73
N ASP A 439 -30.58 1.81 27.77
CA ASP A 439 -31.57 0.80 28.15
C ASP A 439 -32.95 1.19 27.61
N PRO A 440 -33.56 0.41 26.69
CA PRO A 440 -34.92 0.65 26.21
C PRO A 440 -35.97 0.67 27.32
N LYS A 441 -35.75 -0.03 28.46
CA LYS A 441 -36.69 -0.11 29.59
C LYS A 441 -36.74 1.18 30.42
N ILE A 442 -35.68 1.99 30.36
CA ILE A 442 -35.55 3.29 31.06
C ILE A 442 -35.93 4.43 30.09
N LEU A 443 -36.25 4.13 28.83
CA LEU A 443 -36.66 5.10 27.83
C LEU A 443 -38.18 5.32 27.93
N HIS A 444 -38.62 6.51 28.34
CA HIS A 444 -40.05 6.84 28.47
C HIS A 444 -40.72 7.18 27.12
N LEU A 445 -40.18 6.66 26.01
CA LEU A 445 -40.66 6.84 24.64
C LEU A 445 -40.29 5.59 23.83
N PRO A 446 -40.98 5.28 22.71
CA PRO A 446 -40.67 4.09 21.93
C PRO A 446 -39.25 4.14 21.37
N ALA A 447 -38.43 3.15 21.71
CA ALA A 447 -37.07 2.96 21.22
C ALA A 447 -37.08 2.51 19.74
N ASN A 448 -37.38 3.45 18.84
CA ASN A 448 -37.41 3.23 17.41
C ASN A 448 -35.98 2.96 16.88
N SER A 449 -35.83 2.03 15.93
CA SER A 449 -34.57 1.90 15.19
C SER A 449 -34.36 3.10 14.26
N VAL A 450 -33.12 3.30 13.80
CA VAL A 450 -32.79 4.31 12.80
C VAL A 450 -33.68 4.16 11.56
N ASP A 451 -33.84 2.93 11.06
CA ASP A 451 -34.65 2.62 9.88
C ASP A 451 -36.11 3.01 10.10
N LYS A 452 -36.65 2.72 11.29
CA LYS A 452 -38.02 3.11 11.65
C LYS A 452 -38.17 4.62 11.75
N LEU A 453 -37.16 5.35 12.24
CA LEU A 453 -37.15 6.83 12.29
C LEU A 453 -37.14 7.47 10.89
N LEU A 454 -36.52 6.83 9.90
CA LEU A 454 -36.50 7.30 8.51
C LEU A 454 -37.88 7.20 7.85
N PHE A 455 -38.60 6.10 8.09
CA PHE A 455 -39.92 5.85 7.50
C PHE A 455 -41.10 6.41 8.32
N LEU A 456 -40.85 7.25 9.35
CA LEU A 456 -41.93 8.00 10.01
C LEU A 456 -42.51 9.07 9.08
N LYS A 457 -43.84 9.18 9.06
CA LYS A 457 -44.52 10.32 8.42
C LYS A 457 -44.29 11.57 9.26
N ASP A 458 -44.46 12.75 8.66
CA ASP A 458 -44.16 14.01 9.32
C ASP A 458 -44.96 14.24 10.62
N GLN A 459 -46.19 13.72 10.72
CA GLN A 459 -46.94 13.74 11.98
C GLN A 459 -46.30 12.85 13.04
N ASP A 460 -46.04 11.58 12.74
CA ASP A 460 -45.40 10.62 13.67
C ASP A 460 -44.02 11.11 14.12
N TRP A 461 -43.29 11.77 13.21
CA TRP A 461 -42.00 12.41 13.47
C TRP A 461 -42.12 13.63 14.40
N ASN A 462 -43.12 14.50 14.19
CA ASN A 462 -43.36 15.66 15.05
C ASN A 462 -43.82 15.24 16.46
N ASP A 463 -44.67 14.22 16.57
CA ASP A 463 -45.12 13.65 17.84
C ASP A 463 -43.94 13.03 18.62
N PHE A 464 -43.05 12.32 17.91
CA PHE A 464 -41.79 11.81 18.46
C PHE A 464 -40.86 12.94 18.93
N LEU A 465 -40.68 14.01 18.13
CA LEU A 465 -39.89 15.18 18.53
C LEU A 465 -40.46 15.85 19.79
N GLN A 466 -41.78 16.02 19.89
CA GLN A 466 -42.43 16.62 21.06
C GLN A 466 -42.23 15.79 22.34
N GLN A 467 -42.25 14.46 22.23
CA GLN A 467 -41.92 13.54 23.33
C GLN A 467 -40.44 13.67 23.75
N VAL A 468 -39.51 13.71 22.79
CA VAL A 468 -38.07 13.87 23.07
C VAL A 468 -37.78 15.22 23.75
N CYS A 469 -38.34 16.31 23.20
CA CYS A 469 -38.15 17.67 23.72
C CYS A 469 -38.71 17.82 25.15
N SER A 470 -39.91 17.34 25.42
CA SER A 470 -40.52 17.43 26.76
C SER A 470 -39.75 16.63 27.82
N GLN A 471 -39.19 15.47 27.47
CA GLN A 471 -38.33 14.69 28.38
C GLN A 471 -36.98 15.38 28.64
N ILE A 472 -36.45 16.13 27.67
CA ILE A 472 -35.21 16.91 27.82
C ILE A 472 -35.44 18.17 28.67
N ASP A 473 -36.50 18.94 28.44
CA ASP A 473 -36.80 20.17 29.19
C ASP A 473 -37.33 19.91 30.61
N SER A 474 -37.72 18.67 30.93
CA SER A 474 -38.24 18.27 32.25
C SER A 474 -37.43 18.85 33.44
N THR A 475 -38.08 19.67 34.27
CA THR A 475 -37.43 20.41 35.37
C THR A 475 -37.25 19.58 36.65
N GLU A 476 -37.65 18.31 36.63
CA GLU A 476 -37.59 17.40 37.77
C GLU A 476 -36.14 17.09 38.18
N LYS A 477 -35.79 17.40 39.45
CA LYS A 477 -34.42 17.30 39.97
C LYS A 477 -34.11 15.96 40.66
N SER A 478 -34.89 14.92 40.40
CA SER A 478 -34.66 13.61 41.03
C SER A 478 -33.46 12.87 40.42
N MET A 479 -32.88 11.94 41.18
CA MET A 479 -31.87 11.01 40.65
C MET A 479 -32.44 10.09 39.56
N GLY A 480 -33.74 9.80 39.59
CA GLY A 480 -34.45 9.04 38.55
C GLY A 480 -34.48 9.81 37.24
N ALA A 481 -35.06 11.02 37.25
CA ALA A 481 -35.12 11.90 36.08
C ALA A 481 -33.74 12.20 35.50
N SER A 482 -32.72 12.40 36.35
CA SER A 482 -31.33 12.60 35.92
C SER A 482 -30.76 11.38 35.15
N ARG A 483 -31.09 10.16 35.58
CA ARG A 483 -30.70 8.91 34.89
C ARG A 483 -31.49 8.70 33.60
N ALA A 484 -32.80 8.94 33.60
CA ALA A 484 -33.64 8.85 32.41
C ALA A 484 -33.17 9.84 31.32
N LYS A 485 -32.84 11.09 31.70
CA LYS A 485 -32.30 12.11 30.78
C LYS A 485 -30.94 11.72 30.20
N LEU A 486 -30.04 11.13 31.00
CA LEU A 486 -28.78 10.55 30.51
C LEU A 486 -29.02 9.39 29.53
N ASN A 487 -29.99 8.52 29.82
CA ASN A 487 -30.35 7.40 28.95
C ASN A 487 -30.93 7.87 27.60
N LEU A 488 -31.80 8.89 27.63
CA LEU A 488 -32.33 9.54 26.43
C LEU A 488 -31.23 10.19 25.58
N LEU A 489 -30.26 10.88 26.20
CA LEU A 489 -29.11 11.41 25.47
C LEU A 489 -28.23 10.30 24.85
N CYS A 490 -28.09 9.14 25.51
CA CYS A 490 -27.43 7.98 24.90
C CYS A 490 -28.19 7.42 23.70
N TYR A 491 -29.53 7.34 23.75
CA TYR A 491 -30.36 6.98 22.60
C TYR A 491 -30.22 7.98 21.44
N LEU A 492 -30.25 9.28 21.74
CA LEU A 492 -30.06 10.33 20.72
C LEU A 492 -28.67 10.29 20.08
N CYS A 493 -27.60 9.95 20.81
CA CYS A 493 -26.30 9.71 20.18
C CYS A 493 -26.32 8.54 19.17
N VAL A 494 -27.13 7.50 19.41
CA VAL A 494 -27.27 6.37 18.46
C VAL A 494 -28.09 6.80 17.24
N ALA A 495 -29.20 7.51 17.44
CA ALA A 495 -30.03 8.03 16.36
C ALA A 495 -29.30 9.07 15.47
N ALA A 496 -28.44 9.91 16.07
CA ALA A 496 -27.64 10.91 15.38
C ALA A 496 -26.52 10.33 14.50
N GLY A 497 -26.26 9.01 14.54
CA GLY A 497 -25.28 8.34 13.67
C GLY A 497 -25.71 8.20 12.20
N HIS A 498 -26.95 8.54 11.86
CA HIS A 498 -27.48 8.45 10.49
C HIS A 498 -27.72 9.82 9.86
N GLN A 499 -27.25 9.99 8.62
CA GLN A 499 -27.17 11.27 7.90
C GLN A 499 -28.50 12.06 7.88
N GLU A 500 -29.57 11.40 7.44
CA GLU A 500 -30.90 12.04 7.28
C GLU A 500 -31.56 12.30 8.64
N VAL A 501 -31.41 11.39 9.61
CA VAL A 501 -31.95 11.56 10.97
C VAL A 501 -31.23 12.71 11.68
N ALA A 502 -29.91 12.78 11.57
CA ALA A 502 -29.10 13.88 12.08
C ALA A 502 -29.52 15.23 11.49
N THR A 503 -29.69 15.28 10.16
CA THR A 503 -30.14 16.50 9.45
C THR A 503 -31.54 16.94 9.89
N ARG A 504 -32.50 16.01 10.02
CA ARG A 504 -33.87 16.34 10.52
C ARG A 504 -33.86 16.78 11.99
N LEU A 505 -33.03 16.18 12.85
CA LEU A 505 -32.91 16.53 14.26
C LEU A 505 -32.22 17.89 14.46
N LEU A 506 -31.17 18.21 13.68
CA LEU A 506 -30.42 19.48 13.77
C LEU A 506 -31.27 20.70 13.36
N HIS A 507 -32.17 20.53 12.39
CA HIS A 507 -33.12 21.57 11.98
C HIS A 507 -34.38 21.67 12.89
N SER A 508 -34.49 20.85 13.93
CA SER A 508 -35.66 20.81 14.81
C SER A 508 -35.47 21.62 16.12
N PRO A 509 -36.54 21.96 16.86
CA PRO A 509 -36.45 22.66 18.14
C PRO A 509 -35.56 21.98 19.21
N LEU A 510 -35.31 20.68 19.06
CA LEU A 510 -34.38 19.92 19.89
C LEU A 510 -32.97 20.55 19.91
N PHE A 511 -32.49 21.09 18.79
CA PHE A 511 -31.14 21.65 18.71
C PHE A 511 -30.98 22.88 19.62
N GLN A 512 -32.00 23.75 19.68
CA GLN A 512 -32.02 24.90 20.58
C GLN A 512 -32.13 24.49 22.07
N LEU A 513 -32.93 23.47 22.39
CA LEU A 513 -32.99 22.90 23.73
C LEU A 513 -31.65 22.28 24.16
N LEU A 514 -30.94 21.60 23.26
CA LEU A 514 -29.60 21.07 23.54
C LEU A 514 -28.60 22.19 23.84
N ILE A 515 -28.61 23.31 23.10
CA ILE A 515 -27.80 24.51 23.42
C ILE A 515 -28.16 25.06 24.81
N GLN A 516 -29.45 25.20 25.12
CA GLN A 516 -29.91 25.64 26.44
C GLN A 516 -29.42 24.72 27.56
N HIS A 517 -29.55 23.40 27.43
CA HIS A 517 -29.08 22.45 28.45
C HIS A 517 -27.56 22.40 28.60
N LEU A 518 -26.79 22.65 27.53
CA LEU A 518 -25.34 22.79 27.62
C LEU A 518 -24.93 23.98 28.50
N ARG A 519 -25.71 25.07 28.48
CA ARG A 519 -25.56 26.26 29.33
C ARG A 519 -26.00 26.01 30.78
N ILE A 520 -27.20 25.44 31.00
CA ILE A 520 -27.87 25.43 32.32
C ILE A 520 -27.71 24.16 33.15
N ALA A 521 -27.38 22.99 32.57
CA ALA A 521 -27.43 21.73 33.32
C ALA A 521 -26.40 21.71 34.49
N PRO A 522 -26.77 21.28 35.71
CA PRO A 522 -25.84 21.26 36.84
C PRO A 522 -24.88 20.05 36.82
N ASN A 523 -25.26 18.95 36.17
CA ASN A 523 -24.42 17.75 36.05
C ASN A 523 -23.52 17.84 34.80
N TRP A 524 -22.20 17.66 34.99
CA TRP A 524 -21.24 17.64 33.90
C TRP A 524 -21.45 16.47 32.93
N ASP A 525 -21.88 15.29 33.39
CA ASP A 525 -22.15 14.14 32.52
C ASP A 525 -23.26 14.44 31.51
N ILE A 526 -24.29 15.19 31.94
CA ILE A 526 -25.36 15.67 31.08
C ILE A 526 -24.79 16.66 30.05
N ARG A 527 -23.99 17.65 30.46
CA ARG A 527 -23.34 18.60 29.52
C ARG A 527 -22.46 17.89 28.50
N ALA A 528 -21.65 16.92 28.92
CA ALA A 528 -20.78 16.14 28.05
C ALA A 528 -21.57 15.28 27.05
N LYS A 529 -22.70 14.69 27.46
CA LYS A 529 -23.59 13.92 26.57
C LYS A 529 -24.38 14.83 25.62
N VAL A 530 -24.88 15.97 26.09
CA VAL A 530 -25.51 17.01 25.25
C VAL A 530 -24.54 17.50 24.18
N ALA A 531 -23.29 17.81 24.54
CA ALA A 531 -22.24 18.17 23.59
C ALA A 531 -21.99 17.04 22.57
N ARG A 532 -21.88 15.77 23.01
CA ARG A 532 -21.70 14.63 22.11
C ARG A 532 -22.87 14.46 21.14
N VAL A 533 -24.13 14.69 21.57
CA VAL A 533 -25.28 14.71 20.64
C VAL A 533 -25.14 15.84 19.62
N ILE A 534 -24.87 17.08 20.05
CA ILE A 534 -24.66 18.24 19.15
C ILE A 534 -23.55 17.95 18.11
N GLY A 535 -22.45 17.33 18.54
CA GLY A 535 -21.32 17.01 17.68
C GLY A 535 -21.63 15.92 16.66
N LEU A 536 -22.36 14.87 17.05
CA LEU A 536 -22.81 13.80 16.14
C LEU A 536 -23.82 14.33 15.13
N LEU A 537 -24.77 15.17 15.57
CA LEU A 537 -25.69 15.87 14.67
C LEU A 537 -24.91 16.70 13.63
N ALA A 538 -23.89 17.44 14.06
CA ALA A 538 -23.06 18.24 13.16
C ALA A 538 -22.22 17.39 12.19
N SER A 539 -21.60 16.29 12.65
CA SER A 539 -20.74 15.44 11.80
C SER A 539 -21.50 14.64 10.74
N HIS A 540 -22.80 14.41 10.94
CA HIS A 540 -23.66 13.65 10.02
C HIS A 540 -24.64 14.52 9.21
N THR A 541 -24.68 15.84 9.41
CA THR A 541 -25.60 16.73 8.68
C THR A 541 -25.05 17.16 7.31
N THR A 542 -25.83 16.95 6.24
CA THR A 542 -25.42 17.27 4.86
C THR A 542 -25.68 18.71 4.43
N GLU A 543 -26.68 19.37 4.99
CA GLU A 543 -27.14 20.72 4.62
C GLU A 543 -27.51 21.53 5.86
N LEU A 544 -27.24 22.84 5.86
CA LEU A 544 -27.50 23.70 7.00
C LEU A 544 -28.44 24.85 6.61
N GLN A 545 -29.59 24.93 7.28
CA GLN A 545 -30.53 26.03 7.14
C GLN A 545 -29.99 27.31 7.81
N GLU A 546 -30.30 28.48 7.23
CA GLU A 546 -29.82 29.77 7.73
C GLU A 546 -30.32 30.09 9.13
N ASN A 547 -31.55 29.68 9.45
CA ASN A 547 -32.21 29.92 10.73
C ASN A 547 -31.68 29.05 11.89
N THR A 548 -30.77 28.10 11.65
CA THR A 548 -30.28 27.20 12.69
C THR A 548 -29.22 27.87 13.58
N PRO A 549 -29.35 27.86 14.93
CA PRO A 549 -28.49 28.61 15.85
C PRO A 549 -27.09 27.99 16.08
N VAL A 550 -26.43 27.50 15.02
CA VAL A 550 -25.08 26.92 15.07
C VAL A 550 -24.04 27.91 15.61
N ILE A 551 -24.19 29.21 15.33
CA ILE A 551 -23.29 30.24 15.87
C ILE A 551 -23.47 30.44 17.38
N GLU A 552 -24.68 30.30 17.93
CA GLU A 552 -24.86 30.30 19.40
C GLU A 552 -24.19 29.07 20.02
N ALA A 553 -24.32 27.89 19.40
CA ALA A 553 -23.64 26.69 19.86
C ALA A 553 -22.10 26.86 19.86
N ILE A 554 -21.52 27.40 18.78
CA ILE A 554 -20.08 27.68 18.64
C ILE A 554 -19.61 28.71 19.68
N ALA A 555 -20.38 29.78 19.91
CA ALA A 555 -20.07 30.80 20.91
C ALA A 555 -20.08 30.20 22.33
N LEU A 556 -21.16 29.51 22.71
CA LEU A 556 -21.32 28.87 24.02
C LEU A 556 -20.23 27.82 24.30
N LEU A 557 -19.89 26.98 23.32
CA LEU A 557 -18.77 26.02 23.43
C LEU A 557 -17.43 26.74 23.63
N THR A 558 -17.20 27.84 22.91
CA THR A 558 -15.99 28.65 23.03
C THR A 558 -15.88 29.30 24.42
N GLU A 559 -16.98 29.80 24.97
CA GLU A 559 -17.06 30.38 26.32
C GLU A 559 -16.80 29.33 27.39
N LEU A 560 -17.50 28.20 27.36
CA LEU A 560 -17.32 27.11 28.32
C LEU A 560 -15.88 26.56 28.35
N ILE A 561 -15.24 26.41 27.18
CA ILE A 561 -13.83 26.01 27.09
C ILE A 561 -12.90 27.12 27.62
N ARG A 562 -13.21 28.40 27.36
CA ARG A 562 -12.40 29.56 27.78
C ARG A 562 -12.40 29.74 29.30
N GLU A 563 -13.57 29.68 29.93
CA GLU A 563 -13.74 29.78 31.38
C GLU A 563 -13.02 28.62 32.09
N ASN A 564 -13.24 27.40 31.59
CA ASN A 564 -12.76 26.17 32.22
C ASN A 564 -11.44 25.66 31.61
N PHE A 565 -10.62 26.54 31.02
CA PHE A 565 -9.48 26.16 30.18
C PHE A 565 -8.43 25.25 30.87
N ARG A 566 -8.34 25.28 32.21
CA ARG A 566 -7.46 24.40 32.99
C ARG A 566 -7.97 22.95 33.11
N ASN A 567 -9.23 22.67 32.81
CA ASN A 567 -9.84 21.35 32.91
C ASN A 567 -9.71 20.57 31.59
N SER A 568 -8.72 19.68 31.49
CA SER A 568 -8.50 18.91 30.26
C SER A 568 -9.61 17.91 29.94
N LYS A 569 -10.29 17.31 30.93
CA LYS A 569 -11.44 16.44 30.68
C LYS A 569 -12.60 17.19 30.03
N LEU A 570 -12.84 18.44 30.45
CA LEU A 570 -13.81 19.33 29.81
C LEU A 570 -13.41 19.69 28.38
N LYS A 571 -12.12 20.02 28.14
CA LYS A 571 -11.59 20.24 26.77
C LYS A 571 -11.80 19.01 25.88
N GLN A 572 -11.51 17.81 26.39
CA GLN A 572 -11.73 16.54 25.67
C GLN A 572 -13.20 16.29 25.27
N CYS A 573 -14.16 16.75 26.08
CA CYS A 573 -15.59 16.62 25.76
C CYS A 573 -16.10 17.70 24.78
N LEU A 574 -15.65 18.94 24.93
CA LEU A 574 -16.21 20.07 24.18
C LEU A 574 -15.50 20.36 22.84
N LEU A 575 -14.19 20.10 22.74
CA LEU A 575 -13.43 20.40 21.51
C LEU A 575 -13.94 19.63 20.28
N PRO A 576 -14.27 18.32 20.33
CA PRO A 576 -14.81 17.63 19.15
C PRO A 576 -16.09 18.27 18.65
N THR A 577 -17.01 18.60 19.56
CA THR A 577 -18.28 19.27 19.28
C THR A 577 -18.10 20.62 18.59
N LEU A 578 -17.22 21.46 19.12
CA LEU A 578 -16.84 22.75 18.50
C LEU A 578 -16.24 22.52 17.10
N GLY A 579 -15.43 21.47 16.96
CA GLY A 579 -14.81 21.05 15.73
C GLY A 579 -15.78 20.68 14.60
N GLU A 580 -16.71 19.78 14.87
CA GLU A 580 -17.69 19.34 13.86
C GLU A 580 -18.60 20.49 13.42
N LEU A 581 -18.99 21.39 14.34
CA LEU A 581 -19.78 22.59 14.00
C LEU A 581 -18.99 23.56 13.11
N LEU A 582 -17.71 23.82 13.42
CA LEU A 582 -16.84 24.66 12.59
C LEU A 582 -16.62 24.05 11.20
N TYR A 583 -16.41 22.74 11.12
CA TYR A 583 -16.24 22.03 9.86
C TYR A 583 -17.54 21.99 9.03
N LEU A 584 -18.70 21.81 9.67
CA LEU A 584 -20.00 21.91 9.02
C LEU A 584 -20.18 23.28 8.39
N VAL A 585 -20.09 24.37 9.17
CA VAL A 585 -20.26 25.75 8.64
C VAL A 585 -19.29 26.03 7.48
N ALA A 586 -18.02 25.68 7.63
CA ALA A 586 -17.01 25.84 6.58
C ALA A 586 -17.31 25.05 5.29
N THR A 587 -17.98 23.90 5.40
CA THR A 587 -18.42 23.09 4.25
C THR A 587 -19.67 23.65 3.59
N GLN A 588 -20.57 24.28 4.35
CA GLN A 588 -21.81 24.87 3.84
C GLN A 588 -21.58 26.24 3.20
N GLU A 589 -20.60 27.02 3.68
CA GLU A 589 -20.17 28.27 3.04
C GLU A 589 -19.77 28.03 1.56
N LEU A 590 -19.00 26.97 1.29
CA LEU A 590 -18.59 26.57 -0.06
C LEU A 590 -19.74 26.23 -1.02
N LYS A 591 -20.92 25.86 -0.50
CA LYS A 591 -22.09 25.54 -1.33
C LYS A 591 -22.87 26.80 -1.77
N LYS A 592 -22.63 27.96 -1.16
CA LYS A 592 -23.40 29.19 -1.40
C LYS A 592 -22.72 30.12 -2.41
N LYS A 593 -23.54 30.75 -3.25
CA LYS A 593 -23.08 31.77 -4.22
C LYS A 593 -22.58 33.05 -3.53
N ASN A 594 -23.19 33.41 -2.40
CA ASN A 594 -22.79 34.55 -1.56
C ASN A 594 -22.31 34.02 -0.19
N PRO A 595 -21.01 33.71 -0.01
CA PRO A 595 -20.53 33.06 1.21
C PRO A 595 -20.47 34.00 2.43
N ARG A 596 -20.07 35.27 2.24
CA ARG A 596 -19.54 36.17 3.30
C ARG A 596 -20.53 36.66 4.36
N GLU A 597 -21.81 36.33 4.26
CA GLU A 597 -22.87 36.91 5.11
C GLU A 597 -23.57 35.87 6.00
N CYS A 598 -23.29 34.57 5.80
CA CYS A 598 -23.89 33.49 6.59
C CYS A 598 -22.93 33.00 7.69
N TRP A 599 -23.43 32.84 8.91
CA TRP A 599 -22.77 32.13 10.02
C TRP A 599 -21.38 32.67 10.43
N ALA A 600 -21.29 33.95 10.81
CA ALA A 600 -20.05 34.56 11.31
C ALA A 600 -19.53 33.88 12.60
N VAL A 601 -18.38 33.19 12.52
CA VAL A 601 -17.74 32.50 13.65
C VAL A 601 -16.95 33.50 14.53
N PRO A 602 -17.14 33.53 15.85
CA PRO A 602 -16.41 34.43 16.75
C PRO A 602 -14.89 34.24 16.71
N LEU A 603 -14.12 35.33 16.62
CA LEU A 603 -12.65 35.33 16.70
C LEU A 603 -12.12 34.61 17.97
N ALA A 604 -12.93 34.65 19.03
CA ALA A 604 -12.73 33.96 20.29
C ALA A 604 -12.49 32.44 20.14
N ALA A 605 -13.09 31.78 19.14
CA ALA A 605 -12.99 30.34 18.89
C ALA A 605 -11.59 29.95 18.40
N TYR A 606 -11.10 30.62 17.34
CA TYR A 606 -9.75 30.41 16.82
C TYR A 606 -8.69 30.72 17.89
N THR A 607 -8.90 31.73 18.73
CA THR A 607 -7.99 32.06 19.85
C THR A 607 -7.94 30.93 20.89
N VAL A 608 -9.06 30.28 21.20
CA VAL A 608 -9.11 29.13 22.11
C VAL A 608 -8.42 27.91 21.49
N LEU A 609 -8.69 27.61 20.22
CA LEU A 609 -8.07 26.50 19.50
C LEU A 609 -6.54 26.67 19.37
N MET A 610 -6.06 27.87 19.04
CA MET A 610 -4.64 28.21 19.03
C MET A 610 -3.97 28.02 20.40
N ARG A 611 -4.68 28.29 21.51
CA ARG A 611 -4.17 28.00 22.85
C ARG A 611 -4.13 26.50 23.16
N CYS A 612 -5.09 25.72 22.66
CA CYS A 612 -5.14 24.26 22.83
C CYS A 612 -4.07 23.49 22.03
N LEU A 613 -3.29 24.17 21.18
CA LEU A 613 -2.11 23.62 20.47
C LEU A 613 -0.76 23.88 21.18
N ARG A 614 -0.74 24.70 22.25
CA ARG A 614 0.52 25.20 22.81
C ARG A 614 1.23 24.17 23.68
N GLU A 615 2.55 24.32 23.79
CA GLU A 615 3.38 23.54 24.71
C GLU A 615 2.83 23.60 26.15
N GLY A 616 2.86 22.45 26.83
CA GLY A 616 2.24 22.26 28.15
C GLY A 616 0.80 21.73 28.14
N GLU A 617 0.10 21.76 27.00
CA GLU A 617 -1.22 21.12 26.87
C GLU A 617 -1.17 19.59 26.77
N GLU A 618 -2.28 18.93 27.12
CA GLU A 618 -2.37 17.47 27.06
C GLU A 618 -2.31 16.96 25.61
N ARG A 619 -1.64 15.83 25.36
CA ARG A 619 -1.48 15.27 24.00
C ARG A 619 -2.83 15.02 23.29
N VAL A 620 -3.86 14.60 24.02
CA VAL A 620 -5.22 14.39 23.48
C VAL A 620 -5.87 15.72 23.08
N VAL A 621 -5.73 16.76 23.90
CA VAL A 621 -6.25 18.12 23.64
C VAL A 621 -5.55 18.74 22.43
N ASN A 622 -4.21 18.65 22.37
CA ASN A 622 -3.41 19.04 21.22
C ASN A 622 -3.84 18.32 19.93
N HIS A 623 -4.14 17.02 20.01
CA HIS A 623 -4.56 16.24 18.85
C HIS A 623 -5.97 16.58 18.38
N MET A 624 -6.91 16.83 19.30
CA MET A 624 -8.23 17.38 18.94
C MET A 624 -8.10 18.74 18.26
N ALA A 625 -7.35 19.69 18.84
CA ALA A 625 -7.16 21.01 18.25
C ALA A 625 -6.49 20.95 16.86
N ALA A 626 -5.45 20.14 16.69
CA ALA A 626 -4.80 19.92 15.39
C ALA A 626 -5.75 19.24 14.38
N LYS A 627 -6.63 18.35 14.84
CA LYS A 627 -7.61 17.66 13.98
C LYS A 627 -8.73 18.59 13.49
N ILE A 628 -9.18 19.51 14.33
CA ILE A 628 -10.16 20.54 13.94
C ILE A 628 -9.62 21.37 12.79
N ILE A 629 -8.35 21.78 12.90
CA ILE A 629 -7.66 22.59 11.89
C ILE A 629 -7.39 21.77 10.62
N GLU A 630 -7.01 20.49 10.75
CA GLU A 630 -6.95 19.55 9.61
C GLU A 630 -8.30 19.51 8.88
N ASN A 631 -9.42 19.31 9.58
CA ASN A 631 -10.72 19.19 8.93
C ASN A 631 -11.17 20.52 8.29
N VAL A 632 -11.12 21.65 9.00
CA VAL A 632 -11.61 22.95 8.50
C VAL A 632 -10.78 23.46 7.32
N CYS A 633 -9.44 23.41 7.40
CA CYS A 633 -8.57 23.84 6.28
C CYS A 633 -8.64 22.90 5.05
N THR A 634 -9.26 21.72 5.20
CA THR A 634 -10.25 21.12 4.27
C THR A 634 -10.70 22.00 3.10
N THR A 635 -11.45 23.01 3.51
CA THR A 635 -12.33 23.84 2.68
C THR A 635 -11.62 25.13 2.26
N PHE A 636 -11.97 25.69 1.11
CA PHE A 636 -11.60 27.07 0.73
C PHE A 636 -12.58 28.10 1.31
N SER A 637 -12.89 27.97 2.59
CA SER A 637 -13.82 28.83 3.35
C SER A 637 -13.12 30.07 3.93
N ALA A 638 -13.89 31.11 4.24
CA ALA A 638 -13.41 32.21 5.09
C ALA A 638 -13.06 31.70 6.51
N HIS A 639 -13.76 30.67 6.98
CA HIS A 639 -13.49 30.02 8.27
C HIS A 639 -12.10 29.38 8.34
N ALA A 640 -11.60 28.80 7.24
CA ALA A 640 -10.22 28.29 7.17
C ALA A 640 -9.17 29.42 7.30
N GLN A 641 -9.48 30.63 6.83
CA GLN A 641 -8.59 31.79 6.97
C GLN A 641 -8.40 32.22 8.43
N GLY A 642 -9.38 31.98 9.30
CA GLY A 642 -9.30 32.29 10.74
C GLY A 642 -8.20 31.55 11.51
N PHE A 643 -7.61 30.49 10.96
CA PHE A 643 -6.45 29.79 11.53
C PHE A 643 -5.10 30.28 11.00
N ILE A 644 -5.08 31.08 9.93
CA ILE A 644 -3.86 31.52 9.26
C ILE A 644 -3.22 32.65 10.07
N THR A 645 -2.18 32.29 10.83
CA THR A 645 -1.46 33.20 11.73
C THR A 645 0.04 33.01 11.59
N GLY A 646 0.85 33.96 12.09
CA GLY A 646 2.30 33.80 12.10
C GLY A 646 2.77 32.56 12.88
N GLU A 647 2.06 32.18 13.95
CA GLU A 647 2.45 31.11 14.88
C GLU A 647 2.00 29.70 14.46
N ILE A 648 0.92 29.54 13.67
CA ILE A 648 0.29 28.21 13.47
C ILE A 648 1.26 27.18 12.89
N GLY A 649 2.08 27.57 11.91
CA GLY A 649 3.07 26.71 11.29
C GLY A 649 4.08 26.15 12.30
N PRO A 650 4.86 27.01 12.97
CA PRO A 650 5.79 26.58 14.02
C PRO A 650 5.15 25.78 15.16
N VAL A 651 3.90 26.08 15.55
CA VAL A 651 3.20 25.35 16.60
C VAL A 651 2.82 23.92 16.16
N LEU A 652 2.26 23.75 14.95
CA LEU A 652 1.99 22.42 14.40
C LEU A 652 3.29 21.63 14.17
N TRP A 653 4.36 22.29 13.73
CA TRP A 653 5.67 21.67 13.58
C TRP A 653 6.26 21.19 14.92
N TYR A 654 6.10 21.95 16.00
CA TYR A 654 6.47 21.52 17.34
C TYR A 654 5.73 20.22 17.73
N LEU A 655 4.41 20.15 17.53
CA LEU A 655 3.63 18.95 17.83
C LEU A 655 4.09 17.73 17.00
N PHE A 656 4.46 17.93 15.74
CA PHE A 656 5.08 16.89 14.91
C PHE A 656 6.44 16.40 15.46
N ARG A 657 7.30 17.33 15.90
CA ARG A 657 8.68 17.01 16.30
C ARG A 657 8.77 16.42 17.70
N HIS A 658 7.91 16.84 18.63
CA HIS A 658 7.98 16.51 20.06
C HIS A 658 6.90 15.55 20.56
N SER A 659 5.89 15.20 19.74
CA SER A 659 4.96 14.11 20.06
C SER A 659 5.63 12.74 19.92
N THR A 660 5.33 11.83 20.85
CA THR A 660 5.64 10.39 20.76
C THR A 660 4.52 9.57 20.10
N VAL A 661 3.39 10.20 19.77
CA VAL A 661 2.19 9.55 19.23
C VAL A 661 2.09 9.82 17.73
N ASP A 662 2.30 8.79 16.91
CA ASP A 662 2.35 8.94 15.45
C ASP A 662 1.06 9.44 14.81
N SER A 663 -0.11 9.14 15.38
CA SER A 663 -1.38 9.69 14.87
C SER A 663 -1.45 11.22 15.03
N LEU A 664 -0.96 11.77 16.14
CA LEU A 664 -0.79 13.22 16.33
C LEU A 664 0.29 13.79 15.40
N ARG A 665 1.43 13.11 15.24
CA ARG A 665 2.50 13.57 14.33
C ARG A 665 2.03 13.67 12.88
N ILE A 666 1.23 12.69 12.44
CA ILE A 666 0.57 12.72 11.12
C ILE A 666 -0.42 13.88 11.06
N THR A 667 -1.38 13.97 11.99
CA THR A 667 -2.40 15.03 11.99
C THR A 667 -1.79 16.44 12.00
N ALA A 668 -0.71 16.68 12.75
CA ALA A 668 -0.07 18.00 12.82
C ALA A 668 0.54 18.45 11.47
N ILE A 669 1.29 17.56 10.78
CA ILE A 669 1.80 17.86 9.43
C ILE A 669 0.68 17.86 8.38
N SER A 670 -0.36 17.04 8.56
CA SER A 670 -1.55 17.00 7.70
C SER A 670 -2.37 18.29 7.76
N ALA A 671 -2.48 18.89 8.95
CA ALA A 671 -3.05 20.22 9.16
C ALA A 671 -2.18 21.32 8.54
N LEU A 672 -0.86 21.27 8.77
CA LEU A 672 0.09 22.22 8.18
C LEU A 672 0.03 22.20 6.64
N CYS A 673 0.02 21.01 6.03
CA CYS A 673 -0.14 20.81 4.59
C CYS A 673 -1.39 21.51 4.01
N ARG A 674 -2.51 21.48 4.75
CA ARG A 674 -3.75 22.16 4.35
C ARG A 674 -3.68 23.67 4.57
N ILE A 675 -3.06 24.16 5.64
CA ILE A 675 -2.87 25.62 5.83
C ILE A 675 -2.00 26.19 4.71
N THR A 676 -0.93 25.50 4.32
CA THR A 676 -0.06 25.90 3.20
C THR A 676 -0.78 26.00 1.86
N ARG A 677 -1.91 25.27 1.68
CA ARG A 677 -2.81 25.38 0.51
C ARG A 677 -3.53 26.73 0.42
N HIS A 678 -3.72 27.40 1.56
CA HIS A 678 -4.30 28.75 1.65
C HIS A 678 -3.23 29.83 1.74
N SER A 679 -2.16 29.57 2.49
CA SER A 679 -1.09 30.52 2.73
C SER A 679 0.27 29.81 2.84
N PRO A 680 1.06 29.77 1.76
CA PRO A 680 2.37 29.12 1.72
C PRO A 680 3.36 29.62 2.79
N THR A 681 3.21 30.88 3.22
CA THR A 681 3.99 31.49 4.30
C THR A 681 3.90 30.71 5.63
N ALA A 682 2.83 29.96 5.88
CA ALA A 682 2.74 29.10 7.06
C ALA A 682 3.85 28.03 7.14
N PHE A 683 4.37 27.57 5.99
CA PHE A 683 5.54 26.67 5.95
C PHE A 683 6.88 27.43 5.90
N GLN A 684 6.89 28.62 5.27
CA GLN A 684 8.03 29.55 5.35
C GLN A 684 8.40 29.87 6.81
N ASN A 685 7.42 30.24 7.63
CA ASN A 685 7.61 30.54 9.06
C ASN A 685 8.18 29.35 9.85
N VAL A 686 7.93 28.11 9.41
CA VAL A 686 8.58 26.91 9.99
C VAL A 686 10.04 26.85 9.60
N ILE A 687 10.38 27.03 8.32
CA ILE A 687 11.76 27.00 7.83
C ILE A 687 12.60 28.14 8.43
N GLU A 688 12.02 29.32 8.60
CA GLU A 688 12.67 30.48 9.24
C GLU A 688 12.93 30.23 10.74
N LYS A 689 11.98 29.63 11.47
CA LYS A 689 12.10 29.39 12.92
C LYS A 689 12.84 28.10 13.31
N VAL A 690 12.93 27.11 12.42
CA VAL A 690 13.50 25.77 12.69
C VAL A 690 14.78 25.48 11.89
N GLY A 691 15.01 26.23 10.81
CA GLY A 691 16.13 26.04 9.90
C GLY A 691 15.87 24.97 8.82
N LEU A 692 16.19 25.31 7.57
CA LEU A 692 15.91 24.46 6.40
C LEU A 692 16.49 23.04 6.54
N ASN A 693 17.76 22.91 6.92
CA ASN A 693 18.45 21.62 7.01
C ASN A 693 17.80 20.70 8.07
N THR A 694 17.24 21.27 9.14
CA THR A 694 16.44 20.55 10.16
C THR A 694 15.15 19.99 9.57
N VAL A 695 14.50 20.73 8.67
CA VAL A 695 13.28 20.31 7.95
C VAL A 695 13.61 19.21 6.92
N ILE A 696 14.73 19.34 6.19
CA ILE A 696 15.21 18.30 5.25
C ILE A 696 15.55 17.00 6.00
N ASN A 697 16.27 17.08 7.12
CA ASN A 697 16.58 15.93 7.97
C ASN A 697 15.32 15.28 8.58
N SER A 698 14.25 16.06 8.78
CA SER A 698 12.95 15.54 9.21
C SER A 698 12.22 14.79 8.08
N LEU A 699 12.27 15.28 6.83
CA LEU A 699 11.79 14.54 5.65
C LEU A 699 12.55 13.22 5.45
N ALA A 700 13.87 13.27 5.60
CA ALA A 700 14.79 12.15 5.43
C ALA A 700 14.57 10.98 6.42
N SER A 701 13.93 11.25 7.57
CA SER A 701 13.69 10.31 8.68
C SER A 701 12.21 10.07 9.03
N ALA A 702 11.29 10.72 8.32
CA ALA A 702 9.85 10.64 8.56
C ALA A 702 9.23 9.31 8.11
N ILE A 703 8.12 8.93 8.75
CA ILE A 703 7.24 7.83 8.29
C ILE A 703 6.53 8.20 6.98
N CYS A 704 6.20 7.20 6.16
CA CYS A 704 5.69 7.39 4.79
C CYS A 704 4.56 8.44 4.65
N LYS A 705 3.55 8.43 5.53
CA LYS A 705 2.44 9.40 5.42
C LYS A 705 2.85 10.83 5.76
N VAL A 706 3.85 11.02 6.63
CA VAL A 706 4.45 12.34 6.87
C VAL A 706 5.30 12.76 5.67
N GLN A 707 6.09 11.85 5.08
CA GLN A 707 6.88 12.14 3.88
C GLN A 707 6.01 12.63 2.71
N GLN A 708 4.84 12.01 2.48
CA GLN A 708 3.86 12.45 1.49
C GLN A 708 3.44 13.93 1.69
N TYR A 709 3.08 14.30 2.92
CA TYR A 709 2.68 15.67 3.24
C TYR A 709 3.86 16.65 3.18
N MET A 710 5.05 16.26 3.63
CA MET A 710 6.24 17.10 3.57
C MET A 710 6.68 17.37 2.12
N LEU A 711 6.61 16.38 1.23
CA LEU A 711 6.79 16.61 -0.21
C LEU A 711 5.79 17.63 -0.73
N THR A 712 4.51 17.51 -0.36
CA THR A 712 3.45 18.45 -0.73
C THR A 712 3.74 19.87 -0.25
N LEU A 713 4.21 20.03 0.99
CA LEU A 713 4.62 21.31 1.58
C LEU A 713 5.77 21.96 0.79
N PHE A 714 6.79 21.18 0.40
CA PHE A 714 7.87 21.66 -0.45
C PHE A 714 7.38 22.03 -1.85
N THR A 715 6.55 21.21 -2.50
CA THR A 715 5.99 21.51 -3.83
C THR A 715 5.17 22.81 -3.82
N ALA A 716 4.28 22.98 -2.85
CA ALA A 716 3.45 24.18 -2.72
C ALA A 716 4.32 25.44 -2.54
N MET A 717 5.31 25.38 -1.65
CA MET A 717 6.23 26.50 -1.42
C MET A 717 7.07 26.85 -2.67
N LEU A 718 7.59 25.85 -3.39
CA LEU A 718 8.32 26.03 -4.65
C LEU A 718 7.44 26.65 -5.74
N SER A 719 6.18 26.22 -5.84
CA SER A 719 5.20 26.76 -6.82
C SER A 719 4.88 28.25 -6.63
N CYS A 720 5.16 28.80 -5.45
CA CYS A 720 5.01 30.22 -5.12
C CYS A 720 6.34 30.98 -5.06
N GLY A 721 7.46 30.38 -5.49
CA GLY A 721 8.79 31.00 -5.51
C GLY A 721 9.44 31.20 -4.13
N ILE A 722 8.80 30.78 -3.04
CA ILE A 722 9.27 31.04 -1.67
C ILE A 722 10.51 30.18 -1.37
N HIS A 723 11.56 30.82 -0.86
CA HIS A 723 12.90 30.23 -0.66
C HIS A 723 13.49 29.52 -1.89
N LEU A 724 12.97 29.77 -3.10
CA LEU A 724 13.30 29.01 -4.30
C LEU A 724 14.81 28.92 -4.56
N GLN A 725 15.50 30.07 -4.60
CA GLN A 725 16.95 30.14 -4.79
C GLN A 725 17.76 29.32 -3.78
N ARG A 726 17.31 29.24 -2.52
CA ARG A 726 17.97 28.45 -1.47
C ARG A 726 17.77 26.95 -1.68
N LEU A 727 16.55 26.54 -2.07
CA LEU A 727 16.19 25.13 -2.27
C LEU A 727 16.83 24.53 -3.53
N ILE A 728 16.88 25.27 -4.64
CA ILE A 728 17.45 24.80 -5.91
C ILE A 728 18.98 24.74 -5.91
N GLN A 729 19.64 25.24 -4.85
CA GLN A 729 21.09 25.15 -4.65
C GLN A 729 21.49 24.08 -3.60
N GLU A 730 20.53 23.58 -2.82
CA GLU A 730 20.76 22.68 -1.69
C GLU A 730 20.91 21.22 -2.17
N LYS A 731 22.15 20.75 -2.35
CA LYS A 731 22.46 19.40 -2.87
C LYS A 731 21.91 18.27 -1.98
N ASP A 732 21.87 18.49 -0.67
CA ASP A 732 21.29 17.53 0.30
C ASP A 732 19.78 17.40 0.14
N PHE A 733 19.09 18.46 -0.30
CA PHE A 733 17.67 18.42 -0.59
C PHE A 733 17.41 17.54 -1.81
N VAL A 734 18.08 17.80 -2.94
CA VAL A 734 17.96 17.00 -4.17
C VAL A 734 18.26 15.52 -3.90
N SER A 735 19.37 15.25 -3.19
CA SER A 735 19.77 13.89 -2.82
C SER A 735 18.74 13.19 -1.91
N THR A 736 18.11 13.93 -0.99
CA THR A 736 17.02 13.42 -0.15
C THR A 736 15.77 13.10 -0.97
N ILE A 737 15.38 13.95 -1.92
CA ILE A 737 14.21 13.72 -2.78
C ILE A 737 14.43 12.49 -3.69
N ILE A 738 15.62 12.32 -4.26
CA ILE A 738 15.94 11.16 -5.10
C ILE A 738 15.91 9.86 -4.29
N ARG A 739 16.40 9.87 -3.04
CA ARG A 739 16.30 8.71 -2.13
C ARG A 739 14.85 8.35 -1.76
N LEU A 740 13.89 9.27 -1.88
CA LEU A 740 12.46 8.97 -1.72
C LEU A 740 11.86 8.24 -2.94
N LEU A 741 12.56 8.18 -4.08
CA LEU A 741 12.19 7.36 -5.23
C LEU A 741 12.36 5.86 -4.97
N ASP A 742 13.02 5.43 -3.88
CA ASP A 742 13.00 4.03 -3.42
C ASP A 742 11.72 3.68 -2.64
N SER A 743 10.86 4.65 -2.33
CA SER A 743 9.65 4.40 -1.53
C SER A 743 8.67 3.45 -2.23
N PRO A 744 8.11 2.44 -1.53
CA PRO A 744 7.09 1.56 -2.11
C PRO A 744 5.81 2.30 -2.51
N SER A 745 5.49 3.43 -1.86
CA SER A 745 4.31 4.24 -2.15
C SER A 745 4.43 4.99 -3.47
N THR A 746 3.54 4.69 -4.44
CA THR A 746 3.46 5.40 -5.72
C THR A 746 3.25 6.90 -5.55
N CYS A 747 2.43 7.32 -4.58
CA CYS A 747 2.18 8.73 -4.29
C CYS A 747 3.44 9.47 -3.79
N ILE A 748 4.28 8.82 -2.97
CA ILE A 748 5.56 9.42 -2.53
C ILE A 748 6.50 9.61 -3.72
N ARG A 749 6.61 8.60 -4.59
CA ARG A 749 7.46 8.69 -5.80
C ARG A 749 6.96 9.76 -6.78
N ALA A 750 5.65 9.80 -7.05
CA ALA A 750 5.03 10.81 -7.91
C ALA A 750 5.28 12.23 -7.40
N LYS A 751 5.15 12.47 -6.08
CA LYS A 751 5.44 13.77 -5.48
C LYS A 751 6.93 14.12 -5.44
N ALA A 752 7.81 13.13 -5.26
CA ALA A 752 9.25 13.34 -5.39
C ALA A 752 9.65 13.72 -6.83
N PHE A 753 9.08 13.07 -7.86
CA PHE A 753 9.26 13.50 -9.26
C PHE A 753 8.74 14.92 -9.51
N LEU A 754 7.60 15.32 -8.92
CA LEU A 754 7.05 16.67 -9.05
C LEU A 754 7.93 17.73 -8.34
N VAL A 755 8.51 17.42 -7.17
CA VAL A 755 9.49 18.30 -6.51
C VAL A 755 10.76 18.44 -7.36
N LEU A 756 11.27 17.34 -7.93
CA LEU A 756 12.43 17.38 -8.83
C LEU A 756 12.14 18.22 -10.08
N LEU A 757 10.96 18.11 -10.69
CA LEU A 757 10.56 18.94 -11.82
C LEU A 757 10.60 20.44 -11.48
N TYR A 758 10.03 20.85 -10.34
CA TYR A 758 10.14 22.25 -9.88
C TYR A 758 11.60 22.70 -9.68
N ILE A 759 12.49 21.84 -9.18
CA ILE A 759 13.91 22.19 -9.03
C ILE A 759 14.61 22.32 -10.39
N LEU A 760 14.35 21.38 -11.31
CA LEU A 760 15.01 21.27 -12.61
C LEU A 760 14.55 22.32 -13.64
N ILE A 761 13.40 22.96 -13.43
CA ILE A 761 12.96 24.13 -14.21
C ILE A 761 13.82 25.36 -13.90
N TYR A 762 14.25 25.54 -12.64
CA TYR A 762 14.97 26.74 -12.21
C TYR A 762 16.49 26.53 -11.99
N ASN A 763 16.99 25.29 -11.92
CA ASN A 763 18.43 25.00 -11.92
C ASN A 763 18.81 23.76 -12.74
N ARG A 764 19.43 23.98 -13.91
CA ARG A 764 19.98 22.94 -14.80
C ARG A 764 21.11 22.12 -14.18
N GLU A 765 21.95 22.71 -13.32
CA GLU A 765 23.10 22.00 -12.73
C GLU A 765 22.66 20.82 -11.85
N MET A 766 21.45 20.90 -11.27
CA MET A 766 20.88 19.80 -10.49
C MET A 766 20.43 18.62 -11.36
N LEU A 767 20.33 18.76 -12.70
CA LEU A 767 20.09 17.62 -13.59
C LEU A 767 21.29 16.67 -13.60
N LEU A 768 22.52 17.21 -13.65
CA LEU A 768 23.75 16.41 -13.58
C LEU A 768 23.81 15.61 -12.26
N LEU A 769 23.62 16.29 -11.13
CA LEU A 769 23.55 15.66 -9.80
C LEU A 769 22.45 14.58 -9.76
N SER A 770 21.30 14.84 -10.37
CA SER A 770 20.18 13.90 -10.41
C SER A 770 20.47 12.65 -11.24
N CYS A 771 21.06 12.82 -12.42
CA CYS A 771 21.47 11.71 -13.29
C CYS A 771 22.55 10.85 -12.62
N GLN A 772 23.57 11.47 -12.01
CA GLN A 772 24.59 10.78 -11.20
C GLN A 772 23.96 10.02 -10.02
N ALA A 773 22.94 10.58 -9.37
CA ALA A 773 22.14 9.93 -8.33
C ALA A 773 21.08 8.92 -8.86
N ARG A 774 21.23 8.44 -10.11
CA ARG A 774 20.42 7.39 -10.76
C ARG A 774 18.97 7.79 -11.07
N LEU A 775 18.63 9.09 -11.22
CA LEU A 775 17.28 9.55 -11.56
C LEU A 775 16.69 8.82 -12.78
N VAL A 776 17.47 8.67 -13.85
CA VAL A 776 17.04 8.03 -15.10
C VAL A 776 16.53 6.61 -14.86
N MET A 777 17.25 5.80 -14.09
CA MET A 777 16.84 4.44 -13.71
C MET A 777 15.50 4.42 -12.96
N TYR A 778 15.23 5.41 -12.11
CA TYR A 778 13.94 5.51 -11.42
C TYR A 778 12.79 5.89 -12.38
N ILE A 779 13.05 6.77 -13.34
CA ILE A 779 12.11 7.12 -14.41
C ILE A 779 11.77 5.88 -15.24
N GLU A 780 12.76 5.11 -15.70
CA GLU A 780 12.52 3.86 -16.44
C GLU A 780 11.73 2.83 -15.64
N ARG A 781 12.10 2.62 -14.37
CA ARG A 781 11.49 1.63 -13.48
C ARG A 781 10.00 1.88 -13.25
N ASP A 782 9.55 3.14 -13.23
CA ASP A 782 8.13 3.47 -13.05
C ASP A 782 7.40 3.79 -14.37
N SER A 783 8.09 4.28 -15.41
CA SER A 783 7.54 4.41 -16.77
C SER A 783 7.13 3.04 -17.37
N ARG A 784 7.92 1.99 -17.12
CA ARG A 784 7.56 0.59 -17.45
C ARG A 784 6.28 0.09 -16.75
N LYS A 785 5.70 0.86 -15.81
CA LYS A 785 4.46 0.53 -15.08
C LYS A 785 3.27 1.43 -15.45
N THR A 786 3.50 2.48 -16.25
CA THR A 786 2.44 3.40 -16.71
C THR A 786 2.04 3.18 -18.17
N THR A 787 2.72 2.30 -18.90
CA THR A 787 2.36 1.94 -20.29
C THR A 787 0.93 1.37 -20.41
N PRO A 788 0.14 1.83 -21.39
CA PRO A 788 -1.28 1.51 -21.48
C PRO A 788 -1.51 0.07 -21.97
N GLY A 789 -2.01 -0.79 -21.07
CA GLY A 789 -2.41 -2.17 -21.41
C GLY A 789 -3.31 -2.88 -20.39
N LYS A 790 -3.59 -2.26 -19.23
CA LYS A 790 -4.56 -2.72 -18.22
C LYS A 790 -5.20 -1.50 -17.57
N GLU A 791 -6.52 -1.42 -17.58
CA GLU A 791 -7.24 -0.20 -17.22
C GLU A 791 -7.31 0.06 -15.70
N GLN A 792 -7.32 1.35 -15.35
CA GLN A 792 -7.74 1.93 -14.06
C GLN A 792 -7.01 1.50 -12.77
N GLN A 793 -5.97 2.27 -12.39
CA GLN A 793 -5.77 2.69 -11.00
C GLN A 793 -5.30 4.15 -10.96
N SER A 794 -6.06 5.05 -10.31
CA SER A 794 -5.79 6.50 -10.26
C SER A 794 -4.43 6.85 -9.62
N GLY A 795 -3.92 6.00 -8.71
CA GLY A 795 -2.58 6.15 -8.14
C GLY A 795 -1.44 5.92 -9.14
N ASN A 796 -1.67 5.22 -10.25
CA ASN A 796 -0.73 5.11 -11.37
C ASN A 796 -0.93 6.25 -12.37
N GLU A 797 -2.17 6.73 -12.56
CA GLU A 797 -2.47 7.89 -13.39
C GLU A 797 -1.78 9.17 -12.88
N TYR A 798 -1.84 9.43 -11.58
CA TYR A 798 -1.11 10.54 -10.95
C TYR A 798 0.41 10.40 -11.11
N LEU A 799 0.95 9.18 -10.95
CA LEU A 799 2.37 8.91 -11.18
C LEU A 799 2.78 9.12 -12.64
N SER A 800 1.95 8.72 -13.61
CA SER A 800 2.17 9.00 -15.03
C SER A 800 2.19 10.51 -15.28
N LYS A 801 1.17 11.26 -14.84
CA LYS A 801 1.11 12.71 -15.04
C LYS A 801 2.37 13.43 -14.51
N CYS A 802 2.88 13.05 -13.33
CA CYS A 802 4.14 13.60 -12.83
C CYS A 802 5.37 13.18 -13.66
N LEU A 803 5.45 11.91 -14.09
CA LEU A 803 6.53 11.41 -14.95
C LEU A 803 6.53 12.04 -16.34
N ASP A 804 5.36 12.15 -16.98
CA ASP A 804 5.20 12.63 -18.35
C ASP A 804 5.58 14.12 -18.47
N LEU A 805 5.34 14.92 -17.43
CA LEU A 805 5.84 16.30 -17.34
C LEU A 805 7.37 16.35 -17.12
N LEU A 806 7.91 15.50 -16.25
CA LEU A 806 9.35 15.44 -15.97
C LEU A 806 10.17 14.97 -17.18
N ILE A 807 9.70 13.92 -17.87
CA ILE A 807 10.31 13.41 -19.10
C ILE A 807 10.30 14.50 -20.18
N ARG A 808 9.16 15.18 -20.40
CA ARG A 808 9.04 16.26 -21.38
C ARG A 808 10.00 17.42 -21.09
N HIS A 809 10.13 17.84 -19.83
CA HIS A 809 11.08 18.90 -19.45
C HIS A 809 12.53 18.50 -19.71
N ILE A 810 12.93 17.29 -19.31
CA ILE A 810 14.30 16.79 -19.52
C ILE A 810 14.64 16.67 -21.02
N VAL A 811 13.70 16.24 -21.86
CA VAL A 811 13.88 16.22 -23.33
C VAL A 811 14.03 17.65 -23.89
N GLN A 812 13.26 18.61 -23.39
CA GLN A 812 13.30 20.02 -23.84
C GLN A 812 14.56 20.78 -23.38
N GLU A 813 15.20 20.39 -22.28
CA GLU A 813 16.46 21.00 -21.82
C GLU A 813 17.70 20.44 -22.53
N LEU A 814 17.66 19.23 -23.10
CA LEU A 814 18.85 18.61 -23.70
C LEU A 814 19.44 19.39 -24.90
N PRO A 815 18.65 19.90 -25.88
CA PRO A 815 19.20 20.77 -26.94
C PRO A 815 19.88 22.04 -26.39
N ARG A 816 19.40 22.55 -25.25
CA ARG A 816 20.00 23.71 -24.57
C ARG A 816 21.35 23.35 -23.95
N ILE A 817 21.46 22.18 -23.33
CA ILE A 817 22.73 21.65 -22.78
C ILE A 817 23.76 21.43 -23.90
N LEU A 818 23.37 20.84 -25.02
CA LEU A 818 24.25 20.67 -26.19
C LEU A 818 24.69 22.01 -26.78
N GLY A 819 23.77 22.98 -26.90
CA GLY A 819 24.08 24.35 -27.31
C GLY A 819 25.04 25.06 -26.34
N ASP A 820 24.86 24.92 -25.03
CA ASP A 820 25.74 25.49 -24.01
C ASP A 820 27.16 24.89 -24.09
N ILE A 821 27.28 23.57 -24.34
CA ILE A 821 28.56 22.86 -24.59
C ILE A 821 29.22 23.34 -25.90
N LEU A 822 28.47 23.38 -27.01
CA LEU A 822 28.97 23.81 -28.32
C LEU A 822 29.46 25.26 -28.28
N ASN A 823 28.71 26.17 -27.67
CA ASN A 823 29.12 27.56 -27.49
C ASN A 823 30.40 27.69 -26.65
N ALA A 824 30.61 26.83 -25.65
CA ALA A 824 31.82 26.82 -24.84
C ALA A 824 33.05 26.35 -25.64
N LEU A 825 32.89 25.33 -26.49
CA LEU A 825 33.95 24.79 -27.35
C LEU A 825 34.28 25.72 -28.53
N ALA A 826 33.27 26.23 -29.22
CA ALA A 826 33.45 27.18 -30.33
C ALA A 826 34.21 28.45 -29.89
N ASN A 827 33.95 28.95 -28.69
CA ASN A 827 34.66 30.09 -28.11
C ASN A 827 36.17 29.87 -27.95
N VAL A 828 36.65 28.63 -27.83
CA VAL A 828 38.07 28.30 -27.65
C VAL A 828 38.72 27.61 -28.86
N SER A 829 37.95 27.31 -29.91
CA SER A 829 38.44 26.63 -31.12
C SER A 829 39.68 27.32 -31.70
N GLY A 830 40.73 26.54 -31.97
CA GLY A 830 42.03 27.02 -32.47
C GLY A 830 42.88 27.80 -31.46
N ARG A 831 42.54 27.82 -30.16
CA ARG A 831 43.29 28.54 -29.12
C ARG A 831 44.05 27.57 -28.21
N LYS A 832 45.31 27.89 -27.95
CA LYS A 832 46.16 27.16 -26.97
C LYS A 832 46.06 27.71 -25.55
N HIS A 833 45.54 28.93 -25.38
CA HIS A 833 45.38 29.60 -24.08
C HIS A 833 44.00 30.29 -23.98
N PRO A 834 42.97 29.63 -23.45
CA PRO A 834 41.66 30.23 -23.21
C PRO A 834 41.71 31.37 -22.16
N SER A 835 40.86 32.40 -22.32
CA SER A 835 40.79 33.49 -21.33
C SER A 835 40.04 33.06 -20.06
N THR A 836 40.21 33.77 -18.94
CA THR A 836 39.59 33.43 -17.64
C THR A 836 38.07 33.25 -17.71
N VAL A 837 37.39 34.00 -18.59
CA VAL A 837 35.93 33.86 -18.83
C VAL A 837 35.63 32.55 -19.55
N GLN A 838 36.44 32.19 -20.55
CA GLN A 838 36.30 30.95 -21.32
C GLN A 838 36.63 29.71 -20.47
N VAL A 839 37.69 29.79 -19.64
CA VAL A 839 38.00 28.76 -18.63
C VAL A 839 36.82 28.54 -17.68
N LYS A 840 36.15 29.61 -17.24
CA LYS A 840 34.95 29.49 -16.40
C LYS A 840 33.79 28.84 -17.16
N GLN A 841 33.55 29.21 -18.42
CA GLN A 841 32.49 28.61 -19.25
C GLN A 841 32.73 27.10 -19.46
N LEU A 842 33.93 26.69 -19.86
CA LEU A 842 34.30 25.28 -20.05
C LEU A 842 34.06 24.45 -18.77
N LYS A 843 34.45 24.98 -17.60
CA LYS A 843 34.23 24.33 -16.27
C LYS A 843 32.77 24.19 -15.86
N MET A 844 31.84 24.87 -16.52
CA MET A 844 30.41 24.82 -16.21
C MET A 844 29.66 23.98 -17.24
N CYS A 845 30.01 24.09 -18.52
CA CYS A 845 29.32 23.41 -19.61
C CYS A 845 29.78 21.96 -19.83
N LEU A 846 31.10 21.69 -19.88
CA LEU A 846 31.62 20.36 -20.24
C LEU A 846 31.23 19.25 -19.23
N PRO A 847 31.17 19.50 -17.90
CA PRO A 847 30.67 18.51 -16.94
C PRO A 847 29.20 18.11 -17.11
N LEU A 848 28.44 18.73 -18.02
CA LEU A 848 27.06 18.33 -18.34
C LEU A 848 27.00 17.18 -19.38
N MET A 849 28.10 16.85 -20.07
CA MET A 849 28.14 15.75 -21.04
C MET A 849 27.69 14.37 -20.50
N PRO A 850 27.92 13.99 -19.22
CA PRO A 850 27.35 12.77 -18.63
C PRO A 850 25.82 12.73 -18.64
N VAL A 851 25.13 13.88 -18.64
CA VAL A 851 23.65 13.93 -18.80
C VAL A 851 23.26 13.39 -20.18
N VAL A 852 23.99 13.78 -21.23
CA VAL A 852 23.76 13.30 -22.61
C VAL A 852 23.87 11.77 -22.65
N LEU A 853 24.98 11.23 -22.12
CA LEU A 853 25.20 9.78 -21.99
C LEU A 853 24.07 9.09 -21.21
N HIS A 854 23.64 9.64 -20.07
CA HIS A 854 22.58 9.07 -19.25
C HIS A 854 21.19 9.07 -19.92
N LEU A 855 20.88 10.06 -20.77
CA LEU A 855 19.62 10.07 -21.53
C LEU A 855 19.68 9.13 -22.74
N VAL A 856 20.80 9.12 -23.46
CA VAL A 856 21.03 8.24 -24.62
C VAL A 856 21.15 6.76 -24.23
N THR A 857 21.62 6.44 -23.02
CA THR A 857 21.62 5.05 -22.50
C THR A 857 20.22 4.56 -22.07
N SER A 858 19.23 5.46 -21.90
CA SER A 858 17.88 5.08 -21.47
C SER A 858 16.94 4.71 -22.62
N GLN A 859 16.18 3.63 -22.42
CA GLN A 859 15.12 3.21 -23.36
C GLN A 859 13.94 4.20 -23.43
N VAL A 860 13.73 5.02 -22.39
CA VAL A 860 12.63 5.99 -22.32
C VAL A 860 13.02 7.29 -23.03
N PHE A 861 14.25 7.74 -22.83
CA PHE A 861 14.72 9.01 -23.40
C PHE A 861 15.30 8.86 -24.80
N ARG A 862 16.11 7.83 -25.09
CA ARG A 862 16.78 7.62 -26.40
C ARG A 862 15.88 7.88 -27.63
N PRO A 863 14.69 7.26 -27.78
CA PRO A 863 13.83 7.48 -28.95
C PRO A 863 13.13 8.86 -28.98
N GLN A 864 13.28 9.67 -27.94
CA GLN A 864 12.78 11.06 -27.87
C GLN A 864 13.91 12.10 -27.99
N VAL A 865 15.19 11.70 -27.93
CA VAL A 865 16.34 12.61 -27.94
C VAL A 865 17.30 12.42 -29.11
N VAL A 866 17.37 11.22 -29.70
CA VAL A 866 18.21 10.98 -30.89
C VAL A 866 17.41 11.42 -32.12
N THR A 867 17.58 12.69 -32.49
CA THR A 867 17.02 13.34 -33.68
C THR A 867 18.14 13.79 -34.63
N GLU A 868 17.77 14.25 -35.83
CA GLU A 868 18.71 14.85 -36.78
C GLU A 868 19.49 16.02 -36.18
N GLU A 869 18.80 16.98 -35.55
CA GLU A 869 19.40 18.14 -34.86
C GLU A 869 20.37 17.72 -33.76
N PHE A 870 20.05 16.64 -33.02
CA PHE A 870 20.92 16.06 -32.02
C PHE A 870 22.19 15.49 -32.67
N LEU A 871 22.06 14.70 -33.73
CA LEU A 871 23.19 14.07 -34.43
C LEU A 871 24.13 15.11 -35.06
N PHE A 872 23.58 16.16 -35.70
CA PHE A 872 24.35 17.30 -36.21
C PHE A 872 25.11 18.03 -35.10
N SER A 873 24.42 18.34 -33.99
CA SER A 873 25.02 18.99 -32.82
C SER A 873 26.15 18.14 -32.23
N TYR A 874 25.92 16.83 -32.14
CA TYR A 874 26.85 15.86 -31.58
C TYR A 874 28.08 15.62 -32.49
N GLY A 875 27.91 15.57 -33.81
CA GLY A 875 29.01 15.55 -34.79
C GLY A 875 29.88 16.79 -34.72
N THR A 876 29.28 17.96 -34.47
CA THR A 876 30.01 19.20 -34.23
C THR A 876 30.85 19.13 -32.94
N ILE A 877 30.37 18.47 -31.88
CA ILE A 877 31.19 18.18 -30.69
C ILE A 877 32.36 17.24 -31.01
N LEU A 878 32.15 16.18 -31.80
CA LEU A 878 33.24 15.30 -32.25
C LEU A 878 34.30 16.05 -33.09
N SER A 879 33.88 17.01 -33.91
CA SER A 879 34.80 17.88 -34.68
C SER A 879 35.67 18.76 -33.76
N HIS A 880 35.12 19.26 -32.66
CA HIS A 880 35.92 19.93 -31.63
C HIS A 880 36.88 18.97 -30.91
N ILE A 881 36.47 17.72 -30.63
CA ILE A 881 37.35 16.69 -30.04
C ILE A 881 38.53 16.38 -30.98
N LYS A 882 38.31 16.28 -32.30
CA LYS A 882 39.39 16.18 -33.30
C LYS A 882 40.41 17.33 -33.18
N SER A 883 39.94 18.57 -33.03
CA SER A 883 40.82 19.76 -32.88
C SER A 883 41.56 19.81 -31.52
N ILE A 884 41.04 19.10 -30.51
CA ILE A 884 41.72 18.91 -29.22
C ILE A 884 42.81 17.84 -29.34
N ASP A 885 42.49 16.69 -29.96
CA ASP A 885 43.43 15.58 -30.20
C ASP A 885 44.60 15.97 -31.12
N SER A 886 44.35 16.81 -32.15
CA SER A 886 45.40 17.35 -33.01
C SER A 886 46.27 18.45 -32.36
N GLY A 887 45.91 18.93 -31.17
CA GLY A 887 46.64 19.98 -30.46
C GLY A 887 46.52 21.39 -31.06
N GLU A 888 45.54 21.61 -31.95
CA GLU A 888 45.11 22.94 -32.41
C GLU A 888 44.46 23.74 -31.26
N THR A 889 43.58 23.08 -30.52
CA THR A 889 42.79 23.62 -29.42
C THR A 889 43.25 22.98 -28.10
N ASN A 890 43.69 23.77 -27.11
CA ASN A 890 44.03 23.22 -25.79
C ASN A 890 42.99 23.60 -24.72
N ILE A 891 42.35 22.59 -24.14
CA ILE A 891 41.45 22.74 -22.99
C ILE A 891 42.06 22.23 -21.67
N ASP A 892 43.13 21.44 -21.71
CA ASP A 892 43.75 20.83 -20.51
C ASP A 892 44.27 21.91 -19.54
N GLY A 893 44.87 22.98 -20.07
CA GLY A 893 45.27 24.15 -19.28
C GLY A 893 44.10 24.94 -18.68
N ALA A 894 42.87 24.73 -19.15
CA ALA A 894 41.66 25.31 -18.59
C ALA A 894 41.04 24.40 -17.52
N ILE A 895 40.68 23.17 -17.88
CA ILE A 895 39.88 22.26 -17.03
C ILE A 895 40.70 21.21 -16.26
N GLY A 896 41.94 20.95 -16.66
CA GLY A 896 42.78 19.85 -16.19
C GLY A 896 42.71 18.63 -17.12
N LEU A 897 43.85 17.97 -17.33
CA LEU A 897 43.99 16.83 -18.27
C LEU A 897 42.94 15.74 -18.04
N THR A 898 42.74 15.32 -16.79
CA THR A 898 41.78 14.25 -16.46
C THR A 898 40.33 14.60 -16.81
N ALA A 899 39.93 15.87 -16.72
CA ALA A 899 38.59 16.33 -17.11
C ALA A 899 38.44 16.45 -18.65
N SER A 900 39.55 16.69 -19.36
CA SER A 900 39.64 16.66 -20.83
C SER A 900 39.48 15.22 -21.34
N GLU A 901 40.23 14.28 -20.76
CA GLU A 901 40.14 12.86 -21.06
C GLU A 901 38.76 12.27 -20.70
N GLU A 902 38.19 12.63 -19.56
CA GLU A 902 36.82 12.22 -19.17
C GLU A 902 35.77 12.76 -20.14
N PHE A 903 35.87 14.02 -20.57
CA PHE A 903 34.95 14.60 -21.56
C PHE A 903 35.02 13.88 -22.92
N ILE A 904 36.22 13.58 -23.42
CA ILE A 904 36.41 12.82 -24.67
C ILE A 904 35.82 11.41 -24.53
N LYS A 905 36.14 10.72 -23.43
CA LYS A 905 35.67 9.35 -23.14
C LYS A 905 34.15 9.26 -23.07
N ILE A 906 33.53 10.14 -22.30
CA ILE A 906 32.06 10.20 -22.13
C ILE A 906 31.37 10.57 -23.43
N THR A 907 31.99 11.41 -24.27
CA THR A 907 31.51 11.66 -25.63
C THR A 907 31.55 10.37 -26.45
N LEU A 908 32.71 9.73 -26.65
CA LEU A 908 32.81 8.49 -27.45
C LEU A 908 31.85 7.38 -26.96
N SER A 909 31.72 7.18 -25.64
CA SER A 909 30.73 6.27 -25.03
C SER A 909 29.26 6.66 -25.28
N THR A 910 28.97 7.95 -25.50
CA THR A 910 27.62 8.40 -25.89
C THR A 910 27.28 7.90 -27.28
N PHE A 911 28.21 7.92 -28.24
CA PHE A 911 27.95 7.35 -29.57
C PHE A 911 27.85 5.82 -29.54
N GLU A 912 28.65 5.13 -28.73
CA GLU A 912 28.52 3.68 -28.51
C GLU A 912 27.08 3.29 -28.09
N ALA A 913 26.49 4.08 -27.18
CA ALA A 913 25.13 3.88 -26.69
C ALA A 913 24.02 4.20 -27.73
N ILE A 914 24.37 4.82 -28.88
CA ILE A 914 23.47 5.02 -30.03
C ILE A 914 23.61 3.86 -31.02
N ILE A 915 24.85 3.49 -31.39
CA ILE A 915 25.14 2.38 -32.32
C ILE A 915 24.46 1.07 -31.88
N GLN A 916 24.39 0.82 -30.56
CA GLN A 916 23.70 -0.33 -29.97
C GLN A 916 22.18 -0.43 -30.32
N TYR A 917 21.59 0.61 -30.93
CA TYR A 917 20.17 0.66 -31.32
C TYR A 917 20.01 1.13 -32.78
N PRO A 918 20.43 0.32 -33.78
CA PRO A 918 20.60 0.73 -35.19
C PRO A 918 19.41 1.41 -35.86
N ILE A 919 18.18 1.07 -35.43
CA ILE A 919 16.93 1.60 -35.99
C ILE A 919 16.92 3.14 -35.94
N LEU A 920 17.49 3.75 -34.89
CA LEU A 920 17.52 5.21 -34.71
C LEU A 920 18.55 5.94 -35.60
N LEU A 921 19.42 5.19 -36.29
CA LEU A 921 20.38 5.74 -37.26
C LEU A 921 19.92 5.52 -38.71
N LYS A 922 18.91 4.67 -38.96
CA LYS A 922 18.41 4.43 -40.34
C LYS A 922 17.79 5.70 -40.92
N ASP A 923 16.94 6.37 -40.15
CA ASP A 923 16.17 7.54 -40.58
C ASP A 923 17.05 8.81 -40.77
N TYR A 924 18.34 8.76 -40.43
CA TYR A 924 19.29 9.89 -40.44
C TYR A 924 20.63 9.55 -41.12
N ARG A 925 20.61 8.68 -42.14
CA ARG A 925 21.81 8.14 -42.82
C ARG A 925 22.81 9.22 -43.25
N SER A 926 22.34 10.24 -43.97
CA SER A 926 23.17 11.36 -44.46
C SER A 926 23.86 12.11 -43.32
N THR A 927 23.11 12.50 -42.28
CA THR A 927 23.65 13.22 -41.11
C THR A 927 24.76 12.44 -40.41
N VAL A 928 24.68 11.11 -40.37
CA VAL A 928 25.73 10.24 -39.83
C VAL A 928 26.97 10.24 -40.73
N VAL A 929 26.78 10.06 -42.05
CA VAL A 929 27.88 10.05 -43.04
C VAL A 929 28.63 11.38 -43.07
N ASP A 930 27.92 12.51 -43.07
CA ASP A 930 28.52 13.83 -43.27
C ASP A 930 29.10 14.45 -41.99
N TYR A 931 28.49 14.21 -40.82
CA TYR A 931 28.88 14.89 -39.56
C TYR A 931 29.49 13.97 -38.50
N ILE A 932 29.29 12.65 -38.55
CA ILE A 932 29.80 11.72 -37.53
C ILE A 932 31.03 10.94 -38.00
N LEU A 933 31.01 10.39 -39.23
CA LEU A 933 32.13 9.59 -39.73
C LEU A 933 33.45 10.37 -39.90
N PRO A 934 33.49 11.60 -40.46
CA PRO A 934 34.77 12.29 -40.72
C PRO A 934 35.57 12.65 -39.46
N PRO A 935 34.94 13.09 -38.34
CA PRO A 935 35.63 13.18 -37.05
C PRO A 935 36.15 11.84 -36.53
N LEU A 936 35.36 10.76 -36.60
CA LEU A 936 35.77 9.43 -36.11
C LEU A 936 36.97 8.87 -36.88
N VAL A 937 36.98 8.98 -38.21
CA VAL A 937 38.13 8.57 -39.05
C VAL A 937 39.39 9.36 -38.69
N SER A 938 39.27 10.65 -38.38
CA SER A 938 40.41 11.44 -37.92
C SER A 938 40.95 10.95 -36.56
N LEU A 939 40.08 10.49 -35.66
CA LEU A 939 40.48 9.95 -34.36
C LEU A 939 41.05 8.52 -34.45
N VAL A 940 40.77 7.77 -35.52
CA VAL A 940 41.49 6.52 -35.87
C VAL A 940 42.97 6.79 -36.23
N GLN A 941 43.36 8.05 -36.43
CA GLN A 941 44.75 8.47 -36.61
C GLN A 941 45.34 9.17 -35.37
N SER A 942 44.58 9.25 -34.25
CA SER A 942 45.00 9.88 -32.99
C SER A 942 46.34 9.33 -32.46
N GLN A 943 47.16 10.18 -31.85
CA GLN A 943 48.36 9.71 -31.15
C GLN A 943 48.04 8.95 -29.86
N ASN A 944 46.88 9.19 -29.23
CA ASN A 944 46.43 8.47 -28.05
C ASN A 944 45.88 7.08 -28.44
N VAL A 945 46.45 6.02 -27.84
CA VAL A 945 46.09 4.63 -28.13
C VAL A 945 44.65 4.30 -27.70
N GLU A 946 44.13 4.88 -26.62
CA GLU A 946 42.75 4.65 -26.19
C GLU A 946 41.75 5.24 -27.19
N TRP A 947 41.92 6.50 -27.59
CA TRP A 947 41.04 7.16 -28.57
C TRP A 947 41.12 6.49 -29.93
N ARG A 948 42.32 6.06 -30.36
CA ARG A 948 42.51 5.34 -31.63
C ARG A 948 41.74 4.03 -31.67
N LEU A 949 41.90 3.18 -30.65
CA LEU A 949 41.24 1.87 -30.58
C LEU A 949 39.72 2.01 -30.40
N PHE A 950 39.26 2.96 -29.57
CA PHE A 950 37.84 3.17 -29.34
C PHE A 950 37.15 3.73 -30.61
N SER A 951 37.74 4.74 -31.25
CA SER A 951 37.20 5.32 -32.48
C SER A 951 37.20 4.32 -33.64
N LEU A 952 38.22 3.44 -33.73
CA LEU A 952 38.26 2.38 -34.75
C LEU A 952 37.13 1.36 -34.57
N ARG A 953 36.81 1.00 -33.33
CA ARG A 953 35.67 0.13 -33.01
C ARG A 953 34.34 0.80 -33.35
N LEU A 954 34.12 2.04 -32.89
CA LEU A 954 32.90 2.80 -33.19
C LEU A 954 32.67 2.99 -34.69
N LEU A 955 33.74 3.31 -35.42
CA LEU A 955 33.74 3.43 -36.88
C LEU A 955 33.37 2.11 -37.55
N SER A 956 34.00 0.99 -37.17
CA SER A 956 33.74 -0.33 -37.74
C SER A 956 32.32 -0.82 -37.48
N GLU A 957 31.79 -0.60 -36.27
CA GLU A 957 30.40 -0.91 -35.94
C GLU A 957 29.42 -0.03 -36.75
N THR A 958 29.72 1.26 -36.93
CA THR A 958 28.86 2.20 -37.68
C THR A 958 28.89 1.96 -39.20
N THR A 959 30.05 1.71 -39.81
CA THR A 959 30.13 1.44 -41.25
C THR A 959 29.51 0.09 -41.59
N SER A 960 29.70 -0.93 -40.75
CA SER A 960 28.98 -2.21 -40.86
C SER A 960 27.45 -2.02 -40.81
N LEU A 961 26.97 -1.17 -39.90
CA LEU A 961 25.55 -0.82 -39.75
C LEU A 961 24.99 -0.12 -40.99
N LEU A 962 25.75 0.79 -41.60
CA LEU A 962 25.36 1.52 -42.82
C LEU A 962 25.39 0.65 -44.09
N VAL A 963 26.33 -0.30 -44.18
CA VAL A 963 26.51 -1.19 -45.35
C VAL A 963 25.51 -2.37 -45.34
N ASN A 964 25.10 -2.87 -44.16
CA ASN A 964 24.17 -4.00 -44.04
C ASN A 964 22.67 -3.61 -44.05
N GLN A 965 22.31 -2.43 -44.57
CA GLN A 965 20.91 -2.01 -44.68
C GLN A 965 20.29 -2.46 -46.01
N GLU A 966 19.27 -3.32 -45.94
CA GLU A 966 18.39 -3.57 -47.08
C GLU A 966 17.54 -2.32 -47.37
N PHE A 967 17.54 -1.91 -48.63
CA PHE A 967 16.76 -0.79 -49.15
C PHE A 967 15.27 -1.13 -49.21
N GLY A 968 14.42 -0.11 -49.12
CA GLY A 968 13.00 -0.19 -49.47
C GLY A 968 12.74 0.72 -50.68
N ASP A 969 11.83 0.31 -51.56
CA ASP A 969 11.69 0.79 -52.95
C ASP A 969 11.31 2.28 -53.15
N ASP A 970 11.25 3.09 -52.10
CA ASP A 970 10.71 4.47 -52.12
C ASP A 970 11.77 5.60 -51.95
N GLU A 971 13.08 5.31 -51.74
CA GLU A 971 14.11 6.32 -51.43
C GLU A 971 15.41 6.23 -52.29
N GLU A 972 15.32 6.01 -53.61
CA GLU A 972 16.52 5.91 -54.46
C GLU A 972 17.27 7.25 -54.64
N ASP A 973 16.59 8.33 -55.05
CA ASP A 973 17.24 9.58 -55.53
C ASP A 973 18.13 10.31 -54.50
N ALA A 974 17.86 10.16 -53.20
CA ALA A 974 18.59 10.89 -52.14
C ALA A 974 19.80 10.12 -51.58
N ASN A 975 19.83 8.79 -51.71
CA ASN A 975 20.83 7.94 -51.07
C ASN A 975 22.15 7.85 -51.87
N VAL A 976 22.11 8.05 -53.20
CA VAL A 976 23.26 7.87 -54.12
C VAL A 976 24.46 8.74 -53.72
N ASP A 977 24.26 10.02 -53.41
CA ASP A 977 25.33 10.91 -52.98
C ASP A 977 25.94 10.46 -51.64
N SER A 978 25.11 9.99 -50.69
CA SER A 978 25.57 9.53 -49.37
C SER A 978 26.45 8.28 -49.46
N ASP A 979 26.11 7.34 -50.34
CA ASP A 979 26.92 6.15 -50.58
C ASP A 979 28.20 6.48 -51.36
N SER A 980 28.17 7.48 -52.25
CA SER A 980 29.38 8.01 -52.89
C SER A 980 30.35 8.64 -51.88
N SER A 981 29.81 9.38 -50.89
CA SER A 981 30.55 10.01 -49.80
C SER A 981 31.18 8.94 -48.88
N LEU A 982 30.39 7.95 -48.48
CA LEU A 982 30.84 6.80 -47.69
C LEU A 982 31.96 6.01 -48.41
N LEU A 983 31.80 5.73 -49.70
CA LEU A 983 32.80 5.02 -50.50
C LEU A 983 34.10 5.83 -50.69
N ALA A 984 34.01 7.14 -50.90
CA ALA A 984 35.19 8.01 -50.97
C ALA A 984 35.92 8.05 -49.62
N LEU A 985 35.19 8.20 -48.51
CA LEU A 985 35.74 8.28 -47.15
C LEU A 985 36.41 6.96 -46.72
N ILE A 986 35.93 5.81 -47.20
CA ILE A 986 36.61 4.52 -47.04
C ILE A 986 37.85 4.42 -47.94
N ARG A 987 37.71 4.72 -49.23
CA ARG A 987 38.77 4.57 -50.24
C ARG A 987 39.98 5.48 -49.99
N ASP A 988 39.73 6.74 -49.65
CA ASP A 988 40.76 7.79 -49.68
C ASP A 988 41.44 8.01 -48.32
N VAL A 989 40.91 7.44 -47.23
CA VAL A 989 41.37 7.73 -45.85
C VAL A 989 41.55 6.49 -44.96
N LEU A 990 40.81 5.39 -45.20
CA LEU A 990 40.85 4.19 -44.34
C LEU A 990 41.62 3.02 -44.94
N LEU A 991 41.72 2.94 -46.27
CA LEU A 991 42.68 2.05 -46.93
C LEU A 991 44.08 2.69 -46.89
N PRO A 992 45.16 1.90 -46.67
CA PRO A 992 46.52 2.40 -46.85
C PRO A 992 46.78 2.71 -48.33
N GLN A 993 47.43 3.85 -48.59
CA GLN A 993 47.98 4.22 -49.90
C GLN A 993 49.35 3.56 -50.12
#